data_AF-A0A0D5NJ74-F1
#
_entry.id   AF-A0A0D5NJ74-F1
#
_cell.length_a   1.000
_cell.length_b   1.000
_cell.length_c   1.000
_cell.angle_alpha   90.00
_cell.angle_beta   90.00
_cell.angle_gamma   90.00
#
_symmetry.space_group_name_H-M   'P 1'
#
loop_
_entity.id
_entity.type
_entity.pdbx_description
1 polymer ?
#
loop_
_entity_poly.entity_id
_entity_poly.type
_entity_poly.pdbx_seq_one_letter_code
_entity_poly.pdbx_strand_id
1 'polypeptide(L)'
;MITEQNLLDFMRETAYKPMTYQELEQHFTFEDASEFKTFLQMLNQLEEEGKILRSRTERYGVPERMNLLRGRIQAHAKGFAFLLPDEKDHPDVYIHANDLKSAMNGDTVLVRVTSQSEGGGRMEGEVVRVVQRAVTQVVGTFENHEAFGFVMPDDKRINRDLFIPKEGFMGAVTGQKVVARIVAYPEGRSAAQGEIIEIIGHKDDPGVDILSIIRKHQLPEGFPDDVMAEAEAAPDSISEEEIVQQGRRDLRGKTIVTIDGEDAKDLDDAVNVERLENGNYLLGVHIADVGYYVRENSALDQEAFRRGTSVYLVDRVIPMLPHRLSNGICSLNPQVDRLTLSCEMEFDPNTLKRVRHDVFTSVIKTAERMTYANVRKILEEDEPEAPVSSESAAPVGEEGAGSRAAGVKLRTSEEDLDNLIAWDEQWQSGYDPEAERERELEKQRQRQERREEKARLLERYATLVPTFKLMEELAMKLRRNRMKRGAIDFDFQESKIVVDEQGKAVGIVKRERSIAEQIIEEFMLAANETVAEHFHWLRVPFLYRIHENPDSEKLLHFLQFAANFGYVVKGKGNSVHPRALQTLLEEIRGTKEETVISTMMLRSMKQAKYDAESLGHFGLAAEFYSHFTSPIRRYPDLVIHRVIREVLEGGGALSERRQEALQARMPDIAQHSSERERVAVDAERDTEQLKKCEYMLDKVGEEFSGMISSVTSFGIFVELENTVEGLIRLSDLNDDYYHFSEQHMVLIGERTSKVYRIGDEVKIRVARVNMDDHTIDFEMVDTKPRSGYKGVADAGFGGARSKSGRGGYGRAGREGAGRSGAGAAVGRRGAAGGRAAGAPAGAGGRGAKRKGGAAGSAAAQPQREGRGPGRAGAGGRGGNDQRGGQTAGGEAKGRRGEGVRTDMWGLPVRQSRSGGGSWSSADEGHEGGNAGGEGPNRENPWYSVPARSARKKTSDSGIFNGEGGSRRGGGGGKKKKGGNSTAAFVRKKRK
;
A
#
# COMPACT_ATOMS: atom_id res chain seq x y z
N MET A 1 31.97 4.39 -25.47
CA MET A 1 31.20 4.75 -24.26
C MET A 1 30.97 3.57 -23.32
N ILE A 2 31.47 3.71 -22.09
CA ILE A 2 31.24 2.79 -20.97
C ILE A 2 29.89 3.11 -20.34
N THR A 3 29.10 2.09 -20.02
CA THR A 3 27.85 2.28 -19.25
C THR A 3 28.09 2.11 -17.75
N GLU A 4 27.20 2.65 -16.93
CA GLU A 4 27.17 2.44 -15.48
C GLU A 4 27.27 0.95 -15.13
N GLN A 5 26.44 0.14 -15.78
CA GLN A 5 26.37 -1.30 -15.54
C GLN A 5 27.71 -1.99 -15.82
N ASN A 6 28.40 -1.60 -16.91
CA ASN A 6 29.73 -2.16 -17.21
C ASN A 6 30.75 -1.86 -16.12
N LEU A 7 30.73 -0.66 -15.54
CA LEU A 7 31.65 -0.28 -14.47
C LEU A 7 31.34 -1.05 -13.17
N LEU A 8 30.07 -1.14 -12.80
CA LEU A 8 29.64 -1.87 -11.60
C LEU A 8 29.96 -3.36 -11.70
N ASP A 9 29.69 -3.98 -12.85
CA ASP A 9 29.99 -5.40 -13.09
C ASP A 9 31.49 -5.66 -13.00
N PHE A 10 32.31 -4.80 -13.61
CA PHE A 10 33.76 -4.88 -13.50
C PHE A 10 34.24 -4.81 -12.04
N MET A 11 33.70 -3.90 -11.23
CA MET A 11 34.09 -3.79 -9.81
C MET A 11 33.62 -4.98 -8.96
N ARG A 12 32.56 -5.67 -9.39
CA ARG A 12 32.01 -6.88 -8.73
C ARG A 12 32.82 -8.14 -9.02
N GLU A 13 33.62 -8.18 -10.10
CA GLU A 13 34.44 -9.36 -10.44
C GLU A 13 35.39 -9.75 -9.31
N THR A 14 35.50 -11.05 -8.98
CA THR A 14 36.37 -11.54 -7.90
C THR A 14 37.83 -11.10 -8.04
N ALA A 15 38.31 -10.95 -9.28
CA ALA A 15 39.67 -10.50 -9.59
C ALA A 15 39.89 -8.99 -9.39
N TYR A 16 38.83 -8.18 -9.37
CA TYR A 16 38.95 -6.75 -9.19
C TYR A 16 39.52 -6.40 -7.81
N LYS A 17 40.46 -5.45 -7.81
CA LYS A 17 41.03 -4.83 -6.61
C LYS A 17 40.69 -3.35 -6.70
N PRO A 18 40.24 -2.70 -5.60
CA PRO A 18 39.88 -1.28 -5.63
C PRO A 18 40.94 -0.42 -6.31
N MET A 19 40.55 0.27 -7.38
CA MET A 19 41.45 1.02 -8.25
C MET A 19 41.27 2.52 -8.04
N THR A 20 42.34 3.30 -8.23
CA THR A 20 42.27 4.76 -8.33
C THR A 20 41.62 5.17 -9.65
N TYR A 21 41.18 6.44 -9.77
CA TYR A 21 40.62 6.93 -11.04
C TYR A 21 41.61 6.79 -12.20
N GLN A 22 42.92 6.95 -11.95
CA GLN A 22 43.99 6.80 -12.95
C GLN A 22 44.17 5.35 -13.40
N GLU A 23 44.05 4.41 -12.47
CA GLU A 23 44.10 2.96 -12.78
C GLU A 23 42.85 2.53 -13.56
N LEU A 24 41.67 3.08 -13.23
CA LEU A 24 40.44 2.86 -14.01
C LEU A 24 40.54 3.47 -15.42
N GLU A 25 41.13 4.66 -15.54
CA GLU A 25 41.39 5.33 -16.81
C GLU A 25 42.29 4.49 -17.74
N GLN A 26 43.37 3.93 -17.18
CA GLN A 26 44.26 3.04 -17.92
C GLN A 26 43.58 1.74 -18.33
N HIS A 27 42.65 1.22 -17.51
CA HIS A 27 41.96 -0.03 -17.78
C HIS A 27 40.95 0.10 -18.94
N PHE A 28 40.15 1.16 -18.94
CA PHE A 28 39.06 1.30 -19.90
C PHE A 28 39.43 2.01 -21.21
N THR A 29 40.64 2.61 -21.29
CA THR A 29 41.22 3.19 -22.51
C THR A 29 40.25 4.12 -23.27
N PHE A 30 40.18 5.39 -22.86
CA PHE A 30 39.34 6.40 -23.51
C PHE A 30 39.99 6.97 -24.79
N GLU A 31 39.20 7.13 -25.85
CA GLU A 31 39.69 7.64 -27.14
C GLU A 31 39.76 9.18 -27.19
N ASP A 32 38.91 9.88 -26.45
CA ASP A 32 38.88 11.35 -26.39
C ASP A 32 38.57 11.93 -24.99
N ALA A 33 38.81 13.23 -24.83
CA ALA A 33 38.61 13.95 -23.58
C ALA A 33 37.12 14.12 -23.19
N SER A 34 36.19 13.98 -24.13
CA SER A 34 34.76 14.08 -23.88
C SER A 34 34.25 12.80 -23.22
N GLU A 35 34.64 11.63 -23.71
CA GLU A 35 34.32 10.34 -23.09
C GLU A 35 34.87 10.24 -21.67
N PHE A 36 36.10 10.73 -21.45
CA PHE A 36 36.69 10.78 -20.11
C PHE A 36 35.91 11.69 -19.15
N LYS A 37 35.45 12.86 -19.63
CA LYS A 37 34.61 13.75 -18.83
C LYS A 37 33.29 13.08 -18.43
N THR A 38 32.63 12.41 -19.37
CA THR A 38 31.39 11.65 -19.11
C THR A 38 31.64 10.53 -18.10
N PHE A 39 32.77 9.83 -18.21
CA PHE A 39 33.15 8.80 -17.24
C PHE A 39 33.37 9.36 -15.83
N LEU A 40 34.04 10.51 -15.68
CA LEU A 40 34.20 11.16 -14.38
C LEU A 40 32.87 11.62 -13.79
N GLN A 41 31.96 12.13 -14.62
CA GLN A 41 30.60 12.48 -14.19
C GLN A 41 29.85 11.25 -13.70
N MET A 42 29.93 10.13 -14.44
CA MET A 42 29.34 8.85 -14.03
C MET A 42 29.96 8.33 -12.72
N LEU A 43 31.29 8.39 -12.57
CA LEU A 43 31.98 7.94 -11.36
C LEU A 43 31.56 8.76 -10.14
N ASN A 44 31.45 10.08 -10.29
CA ASN A 44 30.95 10.97 -9.24
C ASN A 44 29.49 10.68 -8.90
N GLN A 45 28.64 10.48 -9.92
CA GLN A 45 27.24 10.15 -9.73
C GLN A 45 27.06 8.83 -8.97
N LEU A 46 27.82 7.78 -9.33
CA LEU A 46 27.76 6.49 -8.62
C LEU A 46 28.27 6.59 -7.18
N GLU A 47 29.25 7.46 -6.93
CA GLU A 47 29.73 7.73 -5.58
C GLU A 47 28.70 8.49 -4.75
N GLU A 48 28.04 9.50 -5.33
CA GLU A 48 26.94 10.26 -4.72
C GLU A 48 25.74 9.38 -4.41
N GLU A 49 25.39 8.48 -5.33
CA GLU A 49 24.34 7.46 -5.14
C GLU A 49 24.75 6.37 -4.13
N GLY A 50 26.04 6.30 -3.77
CA GLY A 50 26.60 5.29 -2.86
C GLY A 50 26.64 3.87 -3.45
N LYS A 51 26.48 3.74 -4.77
CA LYS A 51 26.68 2.48 -5.51
C LYS A 51 28.15 2.08 -5.59
N ILE A 52 29.04 3.05 -5.49
CA ILE A 52 30.48 2.85 -5.28
C ILE A 52 30.98 3.70 -4.11
N LEU A 53 32.11 3.31 -3.54
CA LEU A 53 32.75 3.99 -2.43
C LEU A 53 34.18 4.34 -2.78
N ARG A 54 34.54 5.58 -2.49
CA ARG A 54 35.92 6.05 -2.51
C ARG A 54 36.54 5.90 -1.13
N SER A 55 37.57 5.07 -1.05
CA SER A 55 38.34 4.87 0.18
C SER A 55 39.23 6.09 0.49
N ARG A 56 39.77 6.16 1.71
CA ARG A 56 40.74 7.21 2.12
C ARG A 56 42.01 7.26 1.26
N THR A 57 42.31 6.19 0.53
CA THR A 57 43.46 6.11 -0.39
C THR A 57 43.07 6.36 -1.85
N GLU A 58 41.92 7.00 -2.09
CA GLU A 58 41.43 7.38 -3.42
C GLU A 58 41.15 6.22 -4.36
N ARG A 59 40.87 5.04 -3.78
CA ARG A 59 40.51 3.82 -4.51
C ARG A 59 39.01 3.57 -4.44
N TYR A 60 38.40 3.26 -5.58
CA TYR A 60 36.98 2.99 -5.75
C TYR A 60 36.66 1.51 -5.60
N GLY A 61 35.52 1.18 -5.03
CA GLY A 61 35.01 -0.19 -4.96
C GLY A 61 33.53 -0.22 -4.58
N VAL A 62 32.87 -1.34 -4.84
CA VAL A 62 31.44 -1.51 -4.52
C VAL A 62 31.23 -1.85 -3.02
N PRO A 63 30.13 -1.38 -2.39
CA PRO A 63 29.85 -1.60 -0.97
C PRO A 63 29.92 -3.06 -0.52
N GLU A 64 29.36 -3.98 -1.30
CA GLU A 64 29.18 -5.39 -0.90
C GLU A 64 30.54 -6.07 -0.74
N ARG A 65 31.53 -5.69 -1.57
CA ARG A 65 32.92 -6.17 -1.47
C ARG A 65 33.71 -5.55 -0.32
N MET A 66 33.17 -4.51 0.30
CA MET A 66 33.72 -3.87 1.50
C MET A 66 32.98 -4.30 2.78
N ASN A 67 32.15 -5.35 2.69
CA ASN A 67 31.29 -5.84 3.76
C ASN A 67 30.38 -4.72 4.31
N LEU A 68 29.79 -3.96 3.38
CA LEU A 68 28.80 -2.93 3.65
C LEU A 68 27.54 -3.25 2.87
N LEU A 69 26.40 -3.06 3.52
CA LEU A 69 25.09 -3.22 2.93
C LEU A 69 24.47 -1.84 2.74
N ARG A 70 24.04 -1.54 1.52
CA ARG A 70 23.29 -0.33 1.21
C ARG A 70 21.80 -0.60 1.39
N GLY A 71 21.08 0.39 1.92
CA GLY A 71 19.64 0.30 2.05
C GLY A 71 19.03 1.53 2.71
N ARG A 72 17.73 1.48 2.92
CA ARG A 72 16.94 2.57 3.49
C ARG A 72 16.68 2.35 4.97
N ILE A 73 16.85 3.39 5.79
CA ILE A 73 16.50 3.35 7.21
C ILE A 73 14.99 3.39 7.40
N GLN A 74 14.46 2.48 8.20
CA GLN A 74 13.13 2.54 8.77
C GLN A 74 13.24 2.72 10.29
N ALA A 75 13.13 3.96 10.75
CA ALA A 75 13.27 4.28 12.16
C ALA A 75 11.98 3.97 12.94
N HIS A 76 12.14 3.63 14.21
CA HIS A 76 11.05 3.36 15.14
C HIS A 76 11.00 4.45 16.23
N ALA A 77 9.80 4.80 16.72
CA ALA A 77 9.62 5.83 17.76
C ALA A 77 10.37 5.56 19.07
N LYS A 78 10.71 4.28 19.33
CA LYS A 78 11.56 3.87 20.48
C LYS A 78 13.07 4.13 20.28
N GLY A 79 13.48 4.65 19.12
CA GLY A 79 14.84 5.09 18.82
C GLY A 79 15.75 4.08 18.11
N PHE A 80 15.34 2.82 17.95
CA PHE A 80 16.05 1.86 17.07
C PHE A 80 15.55 2.00 15.61
N ALA A 81 16.22 1.34 14.67
CA ALA A 81 15.75 1.27 13.29
C ALA A 81 16.00 -0.12 12.68
N PHE A 82 15.43 -0.34 11.50
CA PHE A 82 15.83 -1.39 10.59
C PHE A 82 16.45 -0.79 9.33
N LEU A 83 17.47 -1.44 8.78
CA LEU A 83 17.86 -1.25 7.40
C LEU A 83 17.02 -2.16 6.52
N LEU A 84 16.31 -1.58 5.56
CA LEU A 84 15.70 -2.31 4.44
C LEU A 84 16.73 -2.34 3.30
N PRO A 85 17.39 -3.48 3.03
CA PRO A 85 18.46 -3.54 2.03
C PRO A 85 17.91 -3.31 0.61
N ASP A 86 18.75 -2.77 -0.28
CA ASP A 86 18.38 -2.63 -1.70
C ASP A 86 18.23 -4.00 -2.39
N GLU A 87 19.00 -4.98 -1.92
CA GLU A 87 18.90 -6.37 -2.36
C GLU A 87 17.63 -7.01 -1.79
N LYS A 88 16.63 -7.24 -2.65
CA LYS A 88 15.30 -7.74 -2.28
C LYS A 88 15.31 -9.08 -1.51
N ASP A 89 16.33 -9.91 -1.70
CA ASP A 89 16.46 -11.22 -1.06
C ASP A 89 17.25 -11.18 0.26
N HIS A 90 17.77 -10.01 0.64
CA HIS A 90 18.53 -9.84 1.87
C HIS A 90 17.59 -9.50 3.04
N PRO A 91 17.70 -10.17 4.21
CA PRO A 91 16.87 -9.84 5.37
C PRO A 91 17.18 -8.46 5.94
N ASP A 92 16.19 -7.86 6.58
CA ASP A 92 16.34 -6.58 7.27
C ASP A 92 17.40 -6.66 8.38
N VAL A 93 18.17 -5.58 8.54
CA VAL A 93 19.21 -5.49 9.57
C VAL A 93 18.72 -4.61 10.70
N TYR A 94 18.65 -5.15 11.92
CA TYR A 94 18.35 -4.37 13.11
C TYR A 94 19.50 -3.43 13.46
N ILE A 95 19.20 -2.17 13.73
CA ILE A 95 20.16 -1.15 14.13
C ILE A 95 19.73 -0.58 15.47
N HIS A 96 20.57 -0.76 16.49
CA HIS A 96 20.33 -0.20 17.81
C HIS A 96 20.46 1.33 17.81
N ALA A 97 19.78 2.02 18.74
CA ALA A 97 19.74 3.49 18.79
C ALA A 97 21.13 4.17 18.82
N ASN A 98 22.10 3.55 19.49
CA ASN A 98 23.47 4.06 19.58
C ASN A 98 24.26 3.88 18.28
N ASP A 99 23.85 2.96 17.42
CA ASP A 99 24.56 2.58 16.19
C ASP A 99 23.98 3.29 14.94
N LEU A 100 22.91 4.09 15.11
CA LEU A 100 22.32 4.94 14.08
C LEU A 100 23.17 6.17 13.75
N LYS A 101 24.03 6.61 14.68
CA LYS A 101 24.77 7.87 14.57
C LYS A 101 23.81 9.04 14.28
N SER A 102 23.93 9.66 13.10
CA SER A 102 23.09 10.79 12.67
C SER A 102 21.96 10.38 11.71
N ALA A 103 21.81 9.09 11.40
CA ALA A 103 20.83 8.64 10.41
C ALA A 103 19.40 8.88 10.91
N MET A 104 18.56 9.38 10.01
CA MET A 104 17.14 9.63 10.26
C MET A 104 16.27 8.66 9.48
N ASN A 105 14.98 8.64 9.79
CA ASN A 105 14.01 7.82 9.08
C ASN A 105 14.05 8.10 7.57
N GLY A 106 14.08 7.03 6.78
CA GLY A 106 14.07 7.11 5.32
C GLY A 106 15.43 7.40 4.68
N ASP A 107 16.48 7.74 5.44
CA ASP A 107 17.82 7.98 4.90
C ASP A 107 18.34 6.72 4.16
N THR A 108 19.01 6.91 3.03
CA THR A 108 19.79 5.85 2.39
C THR A 108 21.16 5.82 3.06
N VAL A 109 21.55 4.65 3.57
CA VAL A 109 22.76 4.49 4.37
C VAL A 109 23.58 3.28 3.93
N LEU A 110 24.81 3.24 4.40
CA LEU A 110 25.68 2.07 4.35
C LEU A 110 25.82 1.53 5.77
N VAL A 111 25.45 0.27 5.96
CA VAL A 111 25.51 -0.44 7.24
C VAL A 111 26.57 -1.51 7.19
N ARG A 112 27.31 -1.66 8.28
CA ARG A 112 28.16 -2.82 8.51
C ARG A 112 27.40 -3.81 9.38
N VAL A 113 27.23 -5.03 8.89
CA VAL A 113 26.67 -6.13 9.71
C VAL A 113 27.69 -6.49 10.78
N THR A 114 27.29 -6.40 12.05
CA THR A 114 28.13 -6.63 13.23
C THR A 114 27.90 -8.01 13.83
N SER A 115 26.68 -8.54 13.74
CA SER A 115 26.32 -9.85 14.24
C SER A 115 25.27 -10.54 13.36
N GLN A 116 25.32 -11.86 13.32
CA GLN A 116 24.31 -12.70 12.67
C GLN A 116 23.98 -13.86 13.61
N SER A 117 22.69 -14.06 13.87
CA SER A 117 22.22 -15.19 14.69
C SER A 117 22.54 -16.55 14.03
N GLU A 118 22.81 -17.59 14.84
CA GLU A 118 23.19 -18.93 14.37
C GLU A 118 22.14 -19.60 13.45
N GLY A 119 20.89 -19.10 13.45
CA GLY A 119 19.80 -19.52 12.57
C GLY A 119 19.54 -18.63 11.36
N GLY A 120 20.35 -17.58 11.13
CA GLY A 120 20.30 -16.71 9.94
C GLY A 120 19.16 -15.67 9.89
N GLY A 121 18.20 -15.71 10.81
CA GLY A 121 16.98 -14.88 10.73
C GLY A 121 17.07 -13.46 11.32
N ARG A 122 17.99 -13.19 12.25
CA ARG A 122 18.24 -11.85 12.79
C ARG A 122 19.68 -11.42 12.53
N MET A 123 19.83 -10.26 11.89
CA MET A 123 21.08 -9.56 11.68
C MET A 123 21.06 -8.24 12.44
N GLU A 124 22.22 -7.88 13.01
CA GLU A 124 22.42 -6.57 13.62
C GLU A 124 23.54 -5.84 12.89
N GLY A 125 23.46 -4.52 12.86
CA GLY A 125 24.46 -3.70 12.19
C GLY A 125 24.58 -2.29 12.73
N GLU A 126 25.64 -1.62 12.28
CA GLU A 126 25.92 -0.21 12.59
C GLU A 126 25.91 0.65 11.32
N VAL A 127 25.38 1.87 11.42
CA VAL A 127 25.46 2.83 10.31
C VAL A 127 26.89 3.31 10.19
N VAL A 128 27.51 3.08 9.04
CA VAL A 128 28.85 3.56 8.73
C VAL A 128 28.79 4.97 8.16
N ARG A 129 27.90 5.20 7.20
CA ARG A 129 27.77 6.46 6.47
C ARG A 129 26.33 6.66 6.00
N VAL A 130 25.85 7.89 6.05
CA VAL A 130 24.63 8.32 5.36
C VAL A 130 25.00 8.72 3.94
N VAL A 131 24.34 8.11 2.96
CA VAL A 131 24.55 8.35 1.53
C VAL A 131 23.64 9.49 1.09
N GLN A 132 22.35 9.37 1.39
CA GLN A 132 21.33 10.33 0.98
C GLN A 132 20.40 10.63 2.16
N ARG A 133 20.16 11.91 2.42
CA ARG A 133 19.22 12.38 3.45
C ARG A 133 17.80 12.35 2.91
N ALA A 134 16.88 11.75 3.67
CA ALA A 134 15.45 11.78 3.38
C ALA A 134 14.72 12.88 4.17
N VAL A 135 15.16 13.14 5.40
CA VAL A 135 14.59 14.21 6.24
C VAL A 135 15.48 15.44 6.14
N THR A 136 15.04 16.45 5.40
CA THR A 136 15.70 17.75 5.27
C THR A 136 14.95 18.86 6.00
N GLN A 137 13.67 18.63 6.28
CA GLN A 137 12.77 19.51 7.00
C GLN A 137 11.93 18.71 8.01
N VAL A 138 11.56 19.37 9.10
CA VAL A 138 10.76 18.81 10.19
C VAL A 138 9.53 19.67 10.36
N VAL A 139 8.36 19.03 10.37
CA VAL A 139 7.10 19.66 10.77
C VAL A 139 6.87 19.38 12.24
N GLY A 140 6.47 20.42 12.97
CA GLY A 140 6.25 20.29 14.40
C GLY A 140 5.62 21.53 15.02
N THR A 141 5.42 21.45 16.33
CA THR A 141 4.91 22.59 17.12
C THR A 141 6.09 23.38 17.68
N PHE A 142 6.10 24.69 17.44
CA PHE A 142 7.11 25.59 17.96
C PHE A 142 6.84 25.96 19.43
N GLU A 143 7.90 25.93 20.24
CA GLU A 143 7.93 26.43 21.60
C GLU A 143 9.06 27.45 21.76
N ASN A 144 8.69 28.66 22.17
CA ASN A 144 9.62 29.77 22.34
C ASN A 144 10.15 29.85 23.78
N HIS A 145 11.47 29.93 23.94
CA HIS A 145 12.14 30.34 25.17
C HIS A 145 12.97 31.63 24.95
N GLU A 146 13.32 32.36 26.01
CA GLU A 146 13.90 33.72 25.93
C GLU A 146 15.10 33.87 24.96
N ALA A 147 15.93 32.84 24.85
CA ALA A 147 17.17 32.82 24.07
C ALA A 147 17.17 31.85 22.87
N PHE A 148 16.26 30.89 22.82
CA PHE A 148 16.19 29.84 21.80
C PHE A 148 14.80 29.22 21.78
N GLY A 149 14.47 28.48 20.73
CA GLY A 149 13.20 27.77 20.61
C GLY A 149 13.42 26.31 20.30
N PHE A 150 12.36 25.52 20.45
CA PHE A 150 12.31 24.14 20.01
C PHE A 150 11.18 23.94 19.02
N VAL A 151 11.39 23.05 18.06
CA VAL A 151 10.30 22.46 17.29
C VAL A 151 10.16 21.02 17.75
N MET A 152 9.02 20.72 18.36
CA MET A 152 8.62 19.37 18.76
C MET A 152 8.09 18.65 17.52
N PRO A 153 8.78 17.62 17.00
CA PRO A 153 8.40 16.98 15.75
C PRO A 153 7.05 16.25 15.84
N ASP A 154 6.23 16.38 14.79
CA ASP A 154 4.98 15.62 14.67
C ASP A 154 5.25 14.14 14.34
N ASP A 155 6.35 13.84 13.64
CA ASP A 155 6.82 12.47 13.42
C ASP A 155 7.60 11.96 14.64
N LYS A 156 6.96 11.09 15.44
CA LYS A 156 7.54 10.51 16.66
C LYS A 156 8.77 9.62 16.43
N ARG A 157 9.08 9.27 15.17
CA ARG A 157 10.35 8.61 14.82
C ARG A 157 11.54 9.56 14.95
N ILE A 158 11.29 10.87 14.93
CA ILE A 158 12.25 11.91 15.29
C ILE A 158 12.15 12.14 16.80
N ASN A 159 12.92 11.38 17.56
CA ASN A 159 12.83 11.30 19.03
C ASN A 159 13.57 12.42 19.79
N ARG A 160 13.99 13.48 19.10
CA ARG A 160 14.67 14.64 19.68
C ARG A 160 14.11 15.90 19.06
N ASP A 161 13.88 16.90 19.90
CA ASP A 161 13.44 18.21 19.46
C ASP A 161 14.50 18.89 18.60
N LEU A 162 14.04 19.70 17.64
CA LEU A 162 14.91 20.48 16.79
C LEU A 162 15.16 21.83 17.45
N PHE A 163 16.42 22.11 17.79
CA PHE A 163 16.81 23.38 18.38
C PHE A 163 16.80 24.49 17.32
N ILE A 164 16.11 25.59 17.60
CA ILE A 164 16.05 26.76 16.74
C ILE A 164 16.75 27.93 17.45
N PRO A 165 17.85 28.48 16.89
CA PRO A 165 18.46 29.69 17.42
C PRO A 165 17.53 30.89 17.17
N LYS A 166 17.66 31.95 17.98
CA LYS A 166 16.75 33.10 17.96
C LYS A 166 16.65 33.78 16.59
N GLU A 167 17.74 33.79 15.83
CA GLU A 167 17.81 34.34 14.48
C GLU A 167 16.96 33.54 13.48
N GLY A 168 16.72 32.26 13.76
CA GLY A 168 15.98 31.32 12.91
C GLY A 168 14.50 31.19 13.24
N PHE A 169 13.92 32.05 14.09
CA PHE A 169 12.51 31.94 14.51
C PHE A 169 11.52 32.29 13.40
N MET A 170 11.92 33.12 12.43
CA MET A 170 11.01 33.66 11.41
C MET A 170 9.75 34.36 11.98
N GLY A 171 9.79 34.80 13.23
CA GLY A 171 8.66 35.41 13.93
C GLY A 171 7.67 34.42 14.55
N ALA A 172 7.97 33.12 14.56
CA ALA A 172 7.11 32.10 15.15
C ALA A 172 6.87 32.34 16.65
N VAL A 173 5.67 31.99 17.12
CA VAL A 173 5.27 32.06 18.52
C VAL A 173 4.86 30.68 19.04
N THR A 174 4.93 30.49 20.35
CA THR A 174 4.58 29.21 20.99
C THR A 174 3.19 28.74 20.58
N GLY A 175 3.07 27.46 20.23
CA GLY A 175 1.81 26.83 19.83
C GLY A 175 1.56 26.83 18.32
N GLN A 176 2.39 27.50 17.53
CA GLN A 176 2.29 27.44 16.07
C GLN A 176 2.87 26.15 15.49
N LYS A 177 2.20 25.60 14.49
CA LYS A 177 2.74 24.58 13.60
C LYS A 177 3.68 25.25 12.60
N VAL A 178 4.88 24.69 12.46
CA VAL A 178 5.94 25.26 11.64
C VAL A 178 6.64 24.17 10.82
N VAL A 179 7.20 24.57 9.69
CA VAL A 179 8.18 23.78 8.94
C VAL A 179 9.56 24.36 9.23
N ALA A 180 10.45 23.53 9.76
CA ALA A 180 11.82 23.91 10.07
C ALA A 180 12.81 23.11 9.21
N ARG A 181 13.70 23.81 8.51
CA ARG A 181 14.80 23.21 7.76
C ARG A 181 15.90 22.80 8.73
N ILE A 182 16.42 21.58 8.57
CA ILE A 182 17.58 21.12 9.34
C ILE A 182 18.83 21.78 8.77
N VAL A 183 19.53 22.56 9.60
CA VAL A 183 20.80 23.22 9.25
C VAL A 183 21.99 22.38 9.75
N ALA A 184 21.82 21.71 10.89
CA ALA A 184 22.81 20.76 11.42
C ALA A 184 22.12 19.49 11.92
N TYR A 185 22.54 18.34 11.39
CA TYR A 185 22.07 17.03 11.83
C TYR A 185 22.66 16.67 13.21
N PRO A 186 22.02 15.78 13.98
CA PRO A 186 22.52 15.40 15.30
C PRO A 186 23.85 14.67 15.17
N GLU A 187 24.84 15.10 15.94
CA GLU A 187 26.17 14.47 15.99
C GLU A 187 26.58 14.22 17.45
N GLY A 188 26.80 12.93 17.78
CA GLY A 188 27.12 12.50 19.14
C GLY A 188 26.05 12.92 20.16
N ARG A 189 26.39 13.87 21.04
CA ARG A 189 25.48 14.40 22.08
C ARG A 189 24.73 15.66 21.64
N SER A 190 25.11 16.27 20.51
CA SER A 190 24.47 17.50 20.03
C SER A 190 23.08 17.20 19.47
N ALA A 191 22.11 18.06 19.80
CA ALA A 191 20.79 18.03 19.18
C ALA A 191 20.87 18.51 17.73
N ALA A 192 19.85 18.17 16.93
CA ALA A 192 19.70 18.77 15.61
C ALA A 192 19.45 20.27 15.76
N GLN A 193 19.97 21.07 14.84
CA GLN A 193 19.69 22.50 14.76
C GLN A 193 19.00 22.82 13.45
N GLY A 194 18.05 23.75 13.49
CA GLY A 194 17.31 24.16 12.31
C GLY A 194 16.93 25.63 12.33
N GLU A 195 16.24 26.03 11.28
CA GLU A 195 15.65 27.35 11.13
C GLU A 195 14.25 27.19 10.57
N ILE A 196 13.32 28.04 11.02
CA ILE A 196 11.95 28.04 10.55
C ILE A 196 11.92 28.64 9.14
N ILE A 197 11.30 27.92 8.20
CA ILE A 197 11.13 28.34 6.80
C ILE A 197 9.67 28.61 6.45
N GLU A 198 8.73 28.11 7.25
CA GLU A 198 7.29 28.30 7.07
C GLU A 198 6.58 28.27 8.43
N ILE A 199 5.66 29.21 8.65
CA ILE A 199 4.71 29.17 9.76
C ILE A 199 3.36 28.80 9.16
N ILE A 200 2.83 27.63 9.54
CA ILE A 200 1.60 27.09 8.97
C ILE A 200 0.38 27.79 9.60
N GLY A 201 0.40 27.96 10.92
CA GLY A 201 -0.68 28.58 11.69
C GLY A 201 -0.65 28.15 13.16
N HIS A 202 -1.61 28.61 13.97
CA HIS A 202 -1.74 28.09 15.32
C HIS A 202 -2.28 26.65 15.27
N LYS A 203 -1.81 25.76 16.14
CA LYS A 203 -2.24 24.35 16.14
C LYS A 203 -3.75 24.14 16.35
N ASP A 204 -4.43 25.14 16.91
CA ASP A 204 -5.87 25.13 17.21
C ASP A 204 -6.70 25.83 16.11
N ASP A 205 -6.05 26.38 15.07
CA ASP A 205 -6.75 27.03 13.95
C ASP A 205 -7.33 25.96 12.99
N PRO A 206 -8.56 26.14 12.46
CA PRO A 206 -9.15 25.21 11.50
C PRO A 206 -8.28 24.98 10.26
N GLY A 207 -8.07 23.71 9.89
CA GLY A 207 -7.32 23.28 8.70
C GLY A 207 -5.79 23.26 8.86
N VAL A 208 -5.23 23.80 9.95
CA VAL A 208 -3.78 23.72 10.23
C VAL A 208 -3.33 22.29 10.49
N ASP A 209 -4.21 21.47 11.06
CA ASP A 209 -4.03 20.04 11.30
C ASP A 209 -3.71 19.27 10.00
N ILE A 210 -4.54 19.43 8.97
CA ILE A 210 -4.35 18.78 7.67
C ILE A 210 -3.15 19.37 6.93
N LEU A 211 -2.96 20.70 6.95
CA LEU A 211 -1.78 21.34 6.34
C LEU A 211 -0.48 20.83 6.96
N SER A 212 -0.46 20.56 8.27
CA SER A 212 0.70 19.97 8.95
C SER A 212 1.00 18.57 8.43
N ILE A 213 -0.02 17.73 8.20
CA ILE A 213 0.14 16.39 7.60
C ILE A 213 0.67 16.50 6.16
N ILE A 214 0.12 17.41 5.35
CA ILE A 214 0.57 17.66 3.97
C ILE A 214 2.08 17.96 3.95
N ARG A 215 2.54 18.87 4.81
CA ARG A 215 3.96 19.24 4.93
C ARG A 215 4.81 18.10 5.50
N LYS A 216 4.31 17.35 6.49
CA LYS A 216 4.99 16.18 7.08
C LYS A 216 5.31 15.11 6.03
N HIS A 217 4.37 14.87 5.11
CA HIS A 217 4.53 13.93 4.00
C HIS A 217 5.16 14.56 2.74
N GLN A 218 5.56 15.84 2.81
CA GLN A 218 6.19 16.61 1.73
C GLN A 218 5.36 16.57 0.44
N LEU A 219 4.04 16.75 0.56
CA LEU A 219 3.12 16.75 -0.56
C LEU A 219 3.05 18.17 -1.16
N PRO A 220 3.34 18.35 -2.46
CA PRO A 220 3.29 19.66 -3.11
C PRO A 220 1.85 20.06 -3.40
N GLU A 221 1.39 21.17 -2.83
CA GLU A 221 0.04 21.69 -3.09
C GLU A 221 0.00 22.49 -4.40
N GLY A 222 0.85 23.50 -4.52
CA GLY A 222 0.95 24.36 -5.69
C GLY A 222 1.67 23.70 -6.86
N PHE A 223 1.37 24.17 -8.07
CA PHE A 223 2.09 23.80 -9.29
C PHE A 223 3.11 24.89 -9.65
N PRO A 224 4.31 24.53 -10.13
CA PRO A 224 5.26 25.50 -10.66
C PRO A 224 4.68 26.33 -11.83
N ASP A 225 5.19 27.56 -12.01
CA ASP A 225 4.67 28.51 -13.02
C ASP A 225 4.79 28.00 -14.46
N ASP A 226 5.86 27.27 -14.79
CA ASP A 226 6.06 26.66 -16.10
C ASP A 226 5.05 25.53 -16.38
N VAL A 227 4.71 24.76 -15.36
CA VAL A 227 3.66 23.73 -15.41
C VAL A 227 2.29 24.37 -15.63
N MET A 228 1.99 25.46 -14.92
CA MET A 228 0.72 26.19 -15.08
C MET A 228 0.62 26.84 -16.46
N ALA A 229 1.69 27.45 -16.97
CA ALA A 229 1.72 28.02 -18.31
C ALA A 229 1.47 26.96 -19.40
N GLU A 230 2.04 25.76 -19.26
CA GLU A 230 1.77 24.63 -20.17
C GLU A 230 0.31 24.16 -20.07
N ALA A 231 -0.25 24.07 -18.85
CA ALA A 231 -1.66 23.70 -18.64
C ALA A 231 -2.63 24.73 -19.23
N GLU A 232 -2.32 26.02 -19.13
CA GLU A 232 -3.13 27.11 -19.69
C GLU A 232 -3.08 27.15 -21.22
N ALA A 233 -1.97 26.72 -21.82
CA ALA A 233 -1.81 26.60 -23.26
C ALA A 233 -2.62 25.43 -23.88
N ALA A 234 -3.11 24.48 -23.05
CA ALA A 234 -3.95 23.40 -23.54
C ALA A 234 -5.30 23.93 -24.07
N PRO A 235 -5.82 23.37 -25.18
CA PRO A 235 -7.05 23.82 -25.79
C PRO A 235 -8.28 23.52 -24.91
N ASP A 236 -9.29 24.39 -24.97
CA ASP A 236 -10.59 24.19 -24.29
C ASP A 236 -11.54 23.24 -25.02
N SER A 237 -11.34 23.08 -26.32
CA SER A 237 -12.20 22.29 -27.20
C SER A 237 -11.36 21.59 -28.25
N ILE A 238 -11.85 20.43 -28.70
CA ILE A 238 -11.23 19.65 -29.76
C ILE A 238 -11.84 20.08 -31.10
N SER A 239 -11.01 20.27 -32.13
CA SER A 239 -11.51 20.63 -33.47
C SER A 239 -11.81 19.38 -34.32
N GLU A 240 -12.73 19.50 -35.28
CA GLU A 240 -13.03 18.40 -36.21
C GLU A 240 -11.82 18.05 -37.09
N GLU A 241 -11.05 19.06 -37.51
CA GLU A 241 -9.82 18.86 -38.28
C GLU A 241 -8.79 18.03 -37.50
N GLU A 242 -8.67 18.28 -36.20
CA GLU A 242 -7.79 17.54 -35.30
C GLU A 242 -8.19 16.07 -35.16
N ILE A 243 -9.50 15.80 -35.02
CA ILE A 243 -10.05 14.44 -34.95
C ILE A 243 -9.72 13.67 -36.24
N VAL A 244 -10.00 14.30 -37.40
CA VAL A 244 -9.76 13.70 -38.72
C VAL A 244 -8.27 13.49 -38.97
N GLN A 245 -7.43 14.47 -38.65
CA GLN A 245 -5.98 14.39 -38.85
C GLN A 245 -5.34 13.27 -38.03
N GLN A 246 -5.82 13.05 -36.80
CA GLN A 246 -5.33 11.97 -35.94
C GLN A 246 -5.92 10.59 -36.29
N GLY A 247 -6.88 10.52 -37.22
CA GLY A 247 -7.52 9.26 -37.61
C GLY A 247 -8.27 8.60 -36.45
N ARG A 248 -8.78 9.40 -35.49
CA ARG A 248 -9.48 8.87 -34.31
C ARG A 248 -10.79 8.22 -34.71
N ARG A 249 -11.11 7.09 -34.09
CA ARG A 249 -12.42 6.44 -34.28
C ARG A 249 -13.51 7.31 -33.68
N ASP A 250 -14.52 7.66 -34.48
CA ASP A 250 -15.67 8.43 -34.01
C ASP A 250 -16.69 7.51 -33.33
N LEU A 251 -16.87 7.71 -32.03
CA LEU A 251 -17.83 6.97 -31.20
C LEU A 251 -18.91 7.90 -30.62
N ARG A 252 -19.01 9.15 -31.08
CA ARG A 252 -19.95 10.16 -30.56
C ARG A 252 -21.43 9.76 -30.73
N GLY A 253 -21.71 8.83 -31.64
CA GLY A 253 -23.06 8.28 -31.85
C GLY A 253 -23.47 7.14 -30.92
N LYS A 254 -22.57 6.64 -30.06
CA LYS A 254 -22.87 5.56 -29.11
C LYS A 254 -23.43 6.10 -27.79
N THR A 255 -24.27 5.29 -27.12
CA THR A 255 -24.75 5.60 -25.77
C THR A 255 -23.67 5.26 -24.74
N ILE A 256 -22.81 6.23 -24.45
CA ILE A 256 -21.70 6.12 -23.50
C ILE A 256 -22.00 6.97 -22.26
N VAL A 257 -21.73 6.46 -21.06
CA VAL A 257 -21.97 7.17 -19.78
C VAL A 257 -20.74 7.11 -18.88
N THR A 258 -20.61 8.07 -17.97
CA THR A 258 -19.70 7.96 -16.80
C THR A 258 -20.52 7.62 -15.56
N ILE A 259 -19.94 6.91 -14.59
CA ILE A 259 -20.59 6.56 -13.32
C ILE A 259 -19.57 6.72 -12.19
N ASP A 260 -19.73 7.78 -11.40
CA ASP A 260 -18.71 8.22 -10.44
C ASP A 260 -19.33 8.59 -9.08
N GLY A 261 -18.48 8.96 -8.11
CA GLY A 261 -18.95 9.57 -6.86
C GLY A 261 -19.58 10.94 -7.11
N GLU A 262 -20.51 11.36 -6.24
CA GLU A 262 -21.23 12.64 -6.36
C GLU A 262 -20.27 13.84 -6.49
N ASP A 263 -19.18 13.81 -5.73
CA ASP A 263 -18.18 14.89 -5.64
C ASP A 263 -17.07 14.82 -6.69
N ALA A 264 -17.03 13.76 -7.52
CA ALA A 264 -15.98 13.55 -8.51
C ALA A 264 -16.02 14.58 -9.65
N LYS A 265 -14.87 15.15 -10.01
CA LYS A 265 -14.74 16.17 -11.08
C LYS A 265 -13.77 15.75 -12.20
N ASP A 266 -12.86 14.86 -11.87
CA ASP A 266 -11.85 14.22 -12.69
C ASP A 266 -12.35 12.86 -13.19
N LEU A 267 -13.23 12.89 -14.20
CA LEU A 267 -13.86 11.69 -14.75
C LEU A 267 -12.91 11.04 -15.76
N ASP A 268 -12.22 9.97 -15.34
CA ASP A 268 -11.22 9.24 -16.13
C ASP A 268 -11.86 8.31 -17.17
N ASP A 269 -12.97 7.65 -16.80
CA ASP A 269 -13.53 6.54 -17.53
C ASP A 269 -14.99 6.74 -17.94
N ALA A 270 -15.34 6.18 -19.09
CA ALA A 270 -16.69 6.10 -19.59
C ALA A 270 -16.93 4.72 -20.20
N VAL A 271 -18.16 4.21 -20.10
CA VAL A 271 -18.48 2.84 -20.47
C VAL A 271 -19.74 2.76 -21.32
N ASN A 272 -19.78 1.77 -22.21
CA ASN A 272 -21.00 1.32 -22.88
C ASN A 272 -21.02 -0.20 -22.97
N VAL A 273 -22.23 -0.77 -23.01
CA VAL A 273 -22.43 -2.21 -23.26
C VAL A 273 -23.49 -2.36 -24.33
N GLU A 274 -23.21 -3.18 -25.33
CA GLU A 274 -24.11 -3.51 -26.42
C GLU A 274 -24.24 -5.03 -26.55
N ARG A 275 -25.39 -5.49 -27.05
CA ARG A 275 -25.57 -6.88 -27.45
C ARG A 275 -25.51 -6.97 -28.97
N LEU A 276 -24.55 -7.75 -29.47
CA LEU A 276 -24.32 -7.93 -30.90
C LEU A 276 -25.35 -8.89 -31.52
N GLU A 277 -25.47 -8.86 -32.84
CA GLU A 277 -26.40 -9.72 -33.61
C GLU A 277 -26.16 -11.23 -33.37
N ASN A 278 -24.90 -11.62 -33.11
CA ASN A 278 -24.51 -12.98 -32.78
C ASN A 278 -24.86 -13.39 -31.32
N GLY A 279 -25.41 -12.46 -30.53
CA GLY A 279 -25.78 -12.65 -29.13
C GLY A 279 -24.68 -12.36 -28.12
N ASN A 280 -23.46 -12.02 -28.56
CA ASN A 280 -22.33 -11.66 -27.71
C ASN A 280 -22.51 -10.29 -27.07
N TYR A 281 -21.77 -10.05 -25.99
CA TYR A 281 -21.65 -8.72 -25.39
C TYR A 281 -20.47 -7.99 -26.01
N LEU A 282 -20.66 -6.72 -26.35
CA LEU A 282 -19.57 -5.79 -26.63
C LEU A 282 -19.49 -4.78 -25.48
N LEU A 283 -18.41 -4.85 -24.71
CA LEU A 283 -18.08 -3.88 -23.68
C LEU A 283 -17.08 -2.87 -24.26
N GLY A 284 -17.43 -1.60 -24.27
CA GLY A 284 -16.51 -0.50 -24.52
C GLY A 284 -16.12 0.19 -23.23
N VAL A 285 -14.82 0.33 -23.01
CA VAL A 285 -14.23 1.13 -21.93
C VAL A 285 -13.39 2.23 -22.58
N HIS A 286 -13.75 3.47 -22.31
CA HIS A 286 -13.18 4.67 -22.94
C HIS A 286 -12.50 5.51 -21.87
N ILE A 287 -11.18 5.60 -21.93
CA ILE A 287 -10.39 6.31 -20.92
C ILE A 287 -9.90 7.63 -21.48
N ALA A 288 -9.94 8.70 -20.69
CA ALA A 288 -9.38 10.00 -21.01
C ALA A 288 -7.96 9.88 -21.61
N ASP A 289 -7.73 10.46 -22.79
CA ASP A 289 -6.42 10.42 -23.46
C ASP A 289 -5.48 11.49 -22.90
N VAL A 290 -5.09 11.34 -21.63
CA VAL A 290 -4.23 12.31 -20.94
C VAL A 290 -2.84 12.39 -21.58
N GLY A 291 -2.34 11.27 -22.12
CA GLY A 291 -1.06 11.24 -22.86
C GLY A 291 -1.06 12.12 -24.12
N TYR A 292 -2.22 12.55 -24.61
CA TYR A 292 -2.35 13.55 -25.67
C TYR A 292 -1.98 14.96 -25.22
N TYR A 293 -2.43 15.36 -24.04
CA TYR A 293 -2.20 16.70 -23.49
C TYR A 293 -0.87 16.78 -22.75
N VAL A 294 -0.49 15.72 -22.02
CA VAL A 294 0.73 15.67 -21.22
C VAL A 294 1.81 14.91 -21.98
N ARG A 295 2.68 15.64 -22.68
CA ARG A 295 3.73 15.06 -23.55
C ARG A 295 4.96 14.65 -22.76
N GLU A 296 5.62 13.57 -23.18
CA GLU A 296 6.82 13.08 -22.49
C GLU A 296 7.92 14.16 -22.42
N ASN A 297 8.55 14.29 -21.25
CA ASN A 297 9.56 15.27 -20.89
C ASN A 297 9.07 16.73 -20.81
N SER A 298 7.78 17.00 -20.95
CA SER A 298 7.23 18.35 -20.74
C SER A 298 7.23 18.76 -19.26
N ALA A 299 6.94 20.02 -18.94
CA ALA A 299 6.89 20.47 -17.55
C ALA A 299 5.76 19.74 -16.80
N LEU A 300 4.60 19.59 -17.44
CA LEU A 300 3.49 18.79 -16.92
C LEU A 300 3.90 17.33 -16.65
N ASP A 301 4.67 16.72 -17.54
CA ASP A 301 5.13 15.34 -17.37
C ASP A 301 6.09 15.19 -16.18
N GLN A 302 7.07 16.07 -16.08
CA GLN A 302 8.06 16.03 -15.01
C GLN A 302 7.39 16.25 -13.64
N GLU A 303 6.38 17.11 -13.57
CA GLU A 303 5.59 17.31 -12.36
C GLU A 303 4.67 16.13 -12.05
N ALA A 304 4.01 15.55 -13.07
CA ALA A 304 3.20 14.35 -12.90
C ALA A 304 4.05 13.17 -12.41
N PHE A 305 5.26 13.00 -12.95
CA PHE A 305 6.24 12.02 -12.46
C PHE A 305 6.58 12.30 -11.00
N ARG A 306 6.98 13.54 -10.65
CA ARG A 306 7.35 13.94 -9.28
C ARG A 306 6.25 13.62 -8.27
N ARG A 307 4.98 13.90 -8.61
CA ARG A 307 3.82 13.61 -7.76
C ARG A 307 3.49 12.12 -7.70
N GLY A 308 3.53 11.43 -8.85
CA GLY A 308 3.28 9.99 -9.02
C GLY A 308 1.80 9.58 -8.97
N THR A 309 1.04 10.15 -8.03
CA THR A 309 -0.40 9.93 -7.87
C THR A 309 -1.09 11.16 -7.25
N SER A 310 -2.39 11.34 -7.50
CA SER A 310 -3.22 12.23 -6.68
C SER A 310 -3.35 11.67 -5.26
N VAL A 311 -3.53 12.55 -4.26
CA VAL A 311 -3.72 12.19 -2.84
C VAL A 311 -5.08 12.70 -2.38
N TYR A 312 -5.92 11.83 -1.83
CA TYR A 312 -7.30 12.12 -1.44
C TYR A 312 -7.43 12.23 0.08
N LEU A 313 -7.22 13.43 0.61
CA LEU A 313 -7.39 13.71 2.04
C LEU A 313 -8.88 13.88 2.37
N VAL A 314 -9.21 13.95 3.66
CA VAL A 314 -10.61 14.00 4.12
C VAL A 314 -11.38 15.22 3.61
N ASP A 315 -10.75 16.40 3.57
CA ASP A 315 -11.40 17.66 3.19
C ASP A 315 -11.00 18.18 1.80
N ARG A 316 -9.95 17.61 1.17
CA ARG A 316 -9.38 18.11 -0.09
C ARG A 316 -8.59 17.04 -0.85
N VAL A 317 -8.32 17.35 -2.11
CA VAL A 317 -7.48 16.52 -2.99
C VAL A 317 -6.23 17.29 -3.38
N ILE A 318 -5.08 16.65 -3.33
CA ILE A 318 -3.83 17.13 -3.94
C ILE A 318 -3.70 16.42 -5.30
N PRO A 319 -4.01 17.10 -6.41
CA PRO A 319 -4.08 16.43 -7.71
C PRO A 319 -2.69 16.20 -8.30
N MET A 320 -2.55 15.12 -9.08
CA MET A 320 -1.35 14.85 -9.88
C MET A 320 -1.16 15.87 -11.02
N LEU A 321 -2.27 16.32 -11.62
CA LEU A 321 -2.29 17.27 -12.73
C LEU A 321 -3.03 18.55 -12.33
N PRO A 322 -2.70 19.71 -12.92
CA PRO A 322 -3.43 20.95 -12.66
C PRO A 322 -4.93 20.79 -12.92
N HIS A 323 -5.76 21.39 -12.05
CA HIS A 323 -7.22 21.32 -12.15
C HIS A 323 -7.77 21.74 -13.52
N ARG A 324 -7.08 22.70 -14.16
CA ARG A 324 -7.34 23.15 -15.53
C ARG A 324 -7.45 21.98 -16.53
N LEU A 325 -6.58 20.98 -16.38
CA LEU A 325 -6.59 19.76 -17.20
C LEU A 325 -7.49 18.69 -16.58
N SER A 326 -7.26 18.35 -15.31
CA SER A 326 -7.90 17.20 -14.66
C SER A 326 -9.42 17.31 -14.62
N ASN A 327 -9.96 18.51 -14.41
CA ASN A 327 -11.41 18.76 -14.34
C ASN A 327 -11.95 19.33 -15.67
N GLY A 328 -11.07 19.68 -16.60
CA GLY A 328 -11.37 20.39 -17.84
C GLY A 328 -11.35 19.50 -19.07
N ILE A 329 -10.27 19.62 -19.86
CA ILE A 329 -10.15 18.96 -21.17
C ILE A 329 -9.85 17.45 -21.07
N CYS A 330 -9.21 17.01 -19.98
CA CYS A 330 -8.97 15.59 -19.74
C CYS A 330 -10.20 14.88 -19.13
N SER A 331 -11.02 15.59 -18.36
CA SER A 331 -12.23 15.00 -17.76
C SER A 331 -13.28 14.69 -18.83
N LEU A 332 -13.89 13.50 -18.74
CA LEU A 332 -14.96 13.03 -19.63
C LEU A 332 -16.33 13.67 -19.33
N ASN A 333 -16.33 14.99 -19.22
CA ASN A 333 -17.49 15.82 -18.93
C ASN A 333 -18.68 15.50 -19.84
N PRO A 334 -19.94 15.57 -19.34
CA PRO A 334 -21.12 15.17 -20.06
C PRO A 334 -21.35 16.02 -21.32
N GLN A 335 -21.76 15.38 -22.41
CA GLN A 335 -22.27 16.02 -23.63
C GLN A 335 -21.29 16.96 -24.34
N VAL A 336 -19.99 16.76 -24.12
CA VAL A 336 -18.91 17.45 -24.84
C VAL A 336 -17.97 16.44 -25.48
N ASP A 337 -17.38 16.81 -26.61
CA ASP A 337 -16.46 15.93 -27.32
C ASP A 337 -15.17 15.78 -26.50
N ARG A 338 -14.70 14.54 -26.37
CA ARG A 338 -13.50 14.19 -25.59
C ARG A 338 -12.67 13.13 -26.29
N LEU A 339 -11.35 13.33 -26.26
CA LEU A 339 -10.38 12.37 -26.78
C LEU A 339 -10.18 11.25 -25.78
N THR A 340 -10.23 10.02 -26.27
CA THR A 340 -10.08 8.82 -25.45
C THR A 340 -9.13 7.82 -26.06
N LEU A 341 -8.53 7.03 -25.19
CA LEU A 341 -7.92 5.75 -25.51
C LEU A 341 -8.91 4.65 -25.09
N SER A 342 -9.43 3.93 -26.08
CA SER A 342 -10.53 3.00 -25.90
C SER A 342 -10.10 1.55 -26.01
N CYS A 343 -10.76 0.70 -25.21
CA CYS A 343 -10.68 -0.75 -25.28
C CYS A 343 -12.09 -1.32 -25.51
N GLU A 344 -12.32 -1.93 -26.68
CA GLU A 344 -13.55 -2.68 -26.95
C GLU A 344 -13.28 -4.18 -26.80
N MET A 345 -14.16 -4.89 -26.10
CA MET A 345 -14.02 -6.30 -25.77
C MET A 345 -15.32 -7.04 -26.07
N GLU A 346 -15.23 -8.08 -26.91
CA GLU A 346 -16.35 -8.95 -27.24
C GLU A 346 -16.30 -10.21 -26.37
N PHE A 347 -17.38 -10.48 -25.64
CA PHE A 347 -17.50 -11.64 -24.75
C PHE A 347 -18.61 -12.58 -25.21
N ASP A 348 -18.27 -13.87 -25.28
CA ASP A 348 -19.25 -14.93 -25.49
C ASP A 348 -20.18 -15.03 -24.27
N PRO A 349 -21.52 -15.08 -24.45
CA PRO A 349 -22.48 -14.94 -23.37
C PRO A 349 -22.54 -16.14 -22.42
N ASN A 350 -22.03 -17.30 -22.84
CA ASN A 350 -22.10 -18.56 -22.10
C ASN A 350 -20.80 -18.86 -21.36
N THR A 351 -19.67 -18.69 -22.05
CA THR A 351 -18.34 -18.98 -21.54
C THR A 351 -17.68 -17.78 -20.88
N LEU A 352 -18.15 -16.57 -21.19
CA LEU A 352 -17.54 -15.28 -20.79
C LEU A 352 -16.07 -15.16 -21.21
N LYS A 353 -15.65 -15.96 -22.19
CA LYS A 353 -14.35 -15.81 -22.81
C LYS A 353 -14.37 -14.56 -23.70
N ARG A 354 -13.36 -13.72 -23.56
CA ARG A 354 -13.07 -12.63 -24.52
C ARG A 354 -12.71 -13.27 -25.86
N VAL A 355 -13.57 -13.13 -26.86
CA VAL A 355 -13.39 -13.73 -28.19
C VAL A 355 -12.67 -12.79 -29.14
N ARG A 356 -12.79 -11.49 -28.91
CA ARG A 356 -12.12 -10.42 -29.65
C ARG A 356 -11.92 -9.22 -28.76
N HIS A 357 -10.87 -8.45 -29.02
CA HIS A 357 -10.71 -7.11 -28.47
C HIS A 357 -9.98 -6.21 -29.45
N ASP A 358 -10.09 -4.90 -29.22
CA ASP A 358 -9.41 -3.85 -29.97
C ASP A 358 -9.04 -2.69 -29.03
N VAL A 359 -7.85 -2.12 -29.22
CA VAL A 359 -7.35 -0.97 -28.45
C VAL A 359 -7.00 0.14 -29.45
N PHE A 360 -7.61 1.31 -29.31
CA PHE A 360 -7.51 2.36 -30.33
C PHE A 360 -7.79 3.75 -29.76
N THR A 361 -7.31 4.78 -30.44
CA THR A 361 -7.64 6.18 -30.15
C THR A 361 -9.00 6.54 -30.73
N SER A 362 -9.80 7.29 -29.97
CA SER A 362 -11.16 7.68 -30.34
C SER A 362 -11.54 9.07 -29.88
N VAL A 363 -12.69 9.53 -30.37
CA VAL A 363 -13.44 10.65 -29.83
C VAL A 363 -14.81 10.14 -29.37
N ILE A 364 -15.23 10.53 -28.17
CA ILE A 364 -16.54 10.22 -27.60
C ILE A 364 -17.29 11.49 -27.26
N LYS A 365 -18.60 11.35 -27.07
CA LYS A 365 -19.47 12.35 -26.46
C LYS A 365 -20.41 11.63 -25.50
N THR A 366 -20.17 11.76 -24.21
CA THR A 366 -20.94 11.04 -23.19
C THR A 366 -22.38 11.56 -23.16
N ALA A 367 -23.35 10.66 -23.02
CA ALA A 367 -24.77 10.98 -22.98
C ALA A 367 -25.14 11.66 -21.65
N GLU A 368 -24.59 11.17 -20.54
CA GLU A 368 -24.91 11.63 -19.20
C GLU A 368 -23.77 11.32 -18.22
N ARG A 369 -23.63 12.16 -17.18
CA ARG A 369 -22.81 11.86 -15.98
C ARG A 369 -23.72 11.27 -14.92
N MET A 370 -23.53 10.00 -14.60
CA MET A 370 -24.28 9.31 -13.55
C MET A 370 -23.49 9.28 -12.25
N THR A 371 -24.20 9.08 -11.13
CA THR A 371 -23.56 8.81 -9.84
C THR A 371 -23.83 7.38 -9.40
N TYR A 372 -22.96 6.81 -8.56
CA TYR A 372 -23.18 5.49 -7.98
C TYR A 372 -24.53 5.41 -7.25
N ALA A 373 -24.90 6.42 -6.47
CA ALA A 373 -26.18 6.44 -5.77
C ALA A 373 -27.38 6.41 -6.74
N ASN A 374 -27.32 7.15 -7.85
CA ASN A 374 -28.39 7.16 -8.84
C ASN A 374 -28.54 5.81 -9.55
N VAL A 375 -27.43 5.22 -10.00
CA VAL A 375 -27.46 3.92 -10.69
C VAL A 375 -27.90 2.82 -9.75
N ARG A 376 -27.43 2.82 -8.50
CA ARG A 376 -27.90 1.93 -7.44
C ARG A 376 -29.42 2.00 -7.28
N LYS A 377 -29.98 3.20 -7.07
CA LYS A 377 -31.43 3.40 -6.90
C LYS A 377 -32.24 2.93 -8.11
N ILE A 378 -31.68 3.07 -9.32
CA ILE A 378 -32.32 2.61 -10.56
C ILE A 378 -32.37 1.08 -10.65
N LEU A 379 -31.32 0.40 -10.20
CA LEU A 379 -31.16 -1.06 -10.32
C LEU A 379 -31.76 -1.85 -9.15
N GLU A 380 -31.78 -1.30 -7.94
CA GLU A 380 -32.30 -2.00 -6.76
C GLU A 380 -33.79 -2.36 -6.91
N GLU A 381 -34.17 -3.58 -6.53
CA GLU A 381 -35.56 -4.00 -6.44
C GLU A 381 -36.24 -3.36 -5.21
N ASP A 382 -37.55 -3.07 -5.30
CA ASP A 382 -38.28 -2.52 -4.16
C ASP A 382 -38.48 -3.59 -3.09
N GLU A 383 -38.29 -3.24 -1.82
CA GLU A 383 -38.68 -4.14 -0.72
C GLU A 383 -40.17 -4.50 -0.83
N PRO A 384 -40.54 -5.79 -0.73
CA PRO A 384 -41.94 -6.19 -0.73
C PRO A 384 -42.66 -5.53 0.45
N GLU A 385 -43.89 -5.05 0.22
CA GLU A 385 -44.72 -4.56 1.32
C GLU A 385 -44.95 -5.71 2.30
N ALA A 386 -44.51 -5.52 3.56
CA ALA A 386 -44.93 -6.40 4.63
C ALA A 386 -46.46 -6.38 4.64
N PRO A 387 -47.14 -7.54 4.57
CA PRO A 387 -48.59 -7.57 4.55
C PRO A 387 -49.10 -6.85 5.79
N VAL A 388 -49.92 -5.82 5.58
CA VAL A 388 -50.61 -5.10 6.65
C VAL A 388 -51.46 -6.14 7.37
N SER A 389 -51.01 -6.60 8.55
CA SER A 389 -51.81 -7.45 9.42
C SER A 389 -52.96 -6.58 9.96
N SER A 390 -54.03 -6.50 9.19
CA SER A 390 -55.33 -6.02 9.63
C SER A 390 -56.04 -7.11 10.43
N GLU A 391 -55.42 -7.56 11.52
CA GLU A 391 -56.14 -8.23 12.59
C GLU A 391 -55.92 -7.40 13.85
N SER A 392 -56.89 -6.52 14.09
CA SER A 392 -57.17 -6.04 15.44
C SER A 392 -57.26 -7.25 16.35
N ALA A 393 -56.38 -7.35 17.33
CA ALA A 393 -56.54 -8.27 18.44
C ALA A 393 -57.85 -7.90 19.18
N ALA A 394 -58.95 -8.52 18.78
CA ALA A 394 -60.18 -8.52 19.55
C ALA A 394 -59.95 -9.44 20.76
N PRO A 395 -60.34 -9.03 21.99
CA PRO A 395 -60.17 -9.86 23.16
C PRO A 395 -61.10 -11.07 23.03
N VAL A 396 -60.52 -12.26 22.96
CA VAL A 396 -61.29 -13.51 23.02
C VAL A 396 -61.75 -13.69 24.46
N GLY A 397 -63.05 -13.52 24.68
CA GLY A 397 -63.71 -13.80 25.95
C GLY A 397 -63.73 -15.30 26.26
N GLU A 398 -63.56 -15.61 27.55
CA GLU A 398 -63.79 -16.92 28.12
C GLU A 398 -65.24 -17.37 27.91
N GLU A 399 -65.46 -18.55 27.32
CA GLU A 399 -66.55 -19.47 27.72
C GLU A 399 -66.40 -20.86 27.06
N GLY A 400 -66.35 -21.91 27.89
CA GLY A 400 -67.08 -23.17 27.65
C GLY A 400 -66.46 -24.30 26.80
N ALA A 401 -65.73 -25.20 27.48
CA ALA A 401 -65.79 -26.69 27.43
C ALA A 401 -65.79 -27.47 26.08
N GLY A 402 -64.87 -28.46 25.93
CA GLY A 402 -65.00 -29.40 24.79
C GLY A 402 -64.03 -30.55 24.47
N SER A 403 -63.29 -31.14 25.41
CA SER A 403 -62.79 -32.55 25.36
C SER A 403 -61.61 -33.00 24.45
N ARG A 404 -60.75 -33.85 25.08
CA ARG A 404 -59.92 -34.98 24.57
C ARG A 404 -58.51 -34.76 23.97
N ALA A 405 -57.54 -34.66 24.89
CA ALA A 405 -56.36 -35.53 25.10
C ALA A 405 -55.36 -35.88 23.97
N ALA A 406 -54.10 -35.44 24.13
CA ALA A 406 -52.90 -36.30 24.19
C ALA A 406 -51.74 -35.52 24.86
N GLY A 407 -51.11 -36.12 25.88
CA GLY A 407 -50.32 -35.40 26.88
C GLY A 407 -48.83 -35.20 26.57
N VAL A 408 -48.31 -34.09 27.10
CA VAL A 408 -46.94 -33.93 27.59
C VAL A 408 -47.03 -33.21 28.94
N LYS A 409 -46.61 -33.88 30.02
CA LYS A 409 -46.50 -33.27 31.35
C LYS A 409 -45.15 -32.56 31.45
N LEU A 410 -45.13 -31.25 31.29
CA LEU A 410 -44.08 -30.39 31.84
C LEU A 410 -44.48 -30.03 33.27
N ARG A 411 -43.59 -30.31 34.24
CA ARG A 411 -43.66 -29.73 35.58
C ARG A 411 -42.93 -28.40 35.50
N THR A 412 -43.67 -27.30 35.46
CA THR A 412 -43.15 -25.99 35.80
C THR A 412 -43.40 -25.76 37.29
N SER A 413 -42.37 -25.30 38.01
CA SER A 413 -42.48 -24.89 39.41
C SER A 413 -43.15 -23.51 39.52
N GLU A 414 -43.65 -23.13 40.70
CA GLU A 414 -44.16 -21.76 40.94
C GLU A 414 -43.06 -20.70 40.65
N GLU A 415 -41.79 -21.02 40.89
CA GLU A 415 -40.65 -20.16 40.52
C GLU A 415 -40.49 -19.99 39.00
N ASP A 416 -40.85 -20.98 38.18
CA ASP A 416 -40.77 -20.84 36.71
C ASP A 416 -41.87 -19.94 36.15
N LEU A 417 -43.03 -19.89 36.82
CA LEU A 417 -44.13 -18.98 36.49
C LEU A 417 -43.83 -17.55 36.92
N ASP A 418 -43.28 -17.37 38.13
CA ASP A 418 -42.84 -16.05 38.61
C ASP A 418 -41.68 -15.50 37.78
N ASN A 419 -40.75 -16.35 37.32
CA ASN A 419 -39.67 -15.93 36.41
C ASN A 419 -40.18 -15.58 35.00
N LEU A 420 -41.23 -16.24 34.50
CA LEU A 420 -41.87 -15.90 33.21
C LEU A 420 -42.65 -14.57 33.29
N ILE A 421 -43.34 -14.33 34.42
CA ILE A 421 -44.06 -13.09 34.69
C ILE A 421 -43.06 -11.93 34.90
N ALA A 422 -41.97 -12.16 35.63
CA ALA A 422 -40.89 -11.18 35.77
C ALA A 422 -40.17 -10.90 34.45
N TRP A 423 -40.06 -11.88 33.55
CA TRP A 423 -39.50 -11.68 32.20
C TRP A 423 -40.41 -10.80 31.33
N ASP A 424 -41.73 -10.98 31.42
CA ASP A 424 -42.73 -10.20 30.66
C ASP A 424 -42.87 -8.77 31.22
N GLU A 425 -42.85 -8.59 32.55
CA GLU A 425 -42.85 -7.28 33.20
C GLU A 425 -41.54 -6.49 32.95
N GLN A 426 -40.39 -7.17 32.85
CA GLN A 426 -39.10 -6.55 32.53
C GLN A 426 -38.95 -6.21 31.03
N TRP A 427 -39.65 -6.93 30.15
CA TRP A 427 -39.71 -6.62 28.71
C TRP A 427 -40.64 -5.43 28.41
N GLN A 428 -41.76 -5.32 29.13
CA GLN A 428 -42.72 -4.23 28.95
C GLN A 428 -42.22 -2.88 29.53
N SER A 429 -41.20 -2.86 30.39
CA SER A 429 -40.63 -1.63 30.96
C SER A 429 -39.87 -0.74 29.96
N GLY A 430 -39.56 -1.22 28.75
CA GLY A 430 -38.87 -0.46 27.70
C GLY A 430 -39.64 -0.35 26.39
N TYR A 431 -40.87 -0.84 26.34
CA TYR A 431 -41.73 -0.85 25.16
C TYR A 431 -42.67 0.35 25.20
N ASP A 432 -42.39 1.37 24.39
CA ASP A 432 -43.27 2.52 24.17
C ASP A 432 -44.04 2.33 22.86
N PRO A 433 -45.34 1.95 22.91
CA PRO A 433 -46.15 1.69 21.73
C PRO A 433 -46.34 2.91 20.83
N GLU A 434 -46.28 4.13 21.39
CA GLU A 434 -46.39 5.37 20.62
C GLU A 434 -45.08 5.65 19.87
N ALA A 435 -43.93 5.52 20.54
CA ALA A 435 -42.63 5.65 19.89
C ALA A 435 -42.38 4.58 18.81
N GLU A 436 -42.87 3.35 19.00
CA GLU A 436 -42.76 2.31 17.98
C GLU A 436 -43.67 2.61 16.77
N ARG A 437 -44.89 3.10 17.00
CA ARG A 437 -45.80 3.54 15.93
C ARG A 437 -45.22 4.74 15.16
N GLU A 438 -44.61 5.69 15.84
CA GLU A 438 -43.91 6.82 15.19
C GLU A 438 -42.71 6.33 14.36
N ARG A 439 -41.91 5.38 14.87
CA ARG A 439 -40.82 4.76 14.09
C ARG A 439 -41.33 4.01 12.87
N GLU A 440 -42.47 3.32 12.99
CA GLU A 440 -43.10 2.61 11.87
C GLU A 440 -43.61 3.59 10.81
N LEU A 441 -44.26 4.69 11.22
CA LEU A 441 -44.71 5.77 10.34
C LEU A 441 -43.53 6.49 9.66
N GLU A 442 -42.46 6.75 10.40
CA GLU A 442 -41.23 7.33 9.86
C GLU A 442 -40.59 6.41 8.80
N LYS A 443 -40.49 5.10 9.09
CA LYS A 443 -40.03 4.10 8.11
C LYS A 443 -40.93 4.06 6.88
N GLN A 444 -42.26 4.15 7.05
CA GLN A 444 -43.20 4.21 5.94
C GLN A 444 -43.01 5.49 5.11
N ARG A 445 -42.84 6.65 5.74
CA ARG A 445 -42.55 7.92 5.05
C ARG A 445 -41.24 7.83 4.27
N GLN A 446 -40.16 7.35 4.90
CA GLN A 446 -38.87 7.16 4.24
C GLN A 446 -38.96 6.17 3.07
N ARG A 447 -39.71 5.07 3.21
CA ARG A 447 -39.97 4.12 2.11
C ARG A 447 -40.72 4.79 0.96
N GLN A 448 -41.75 5.58 1.25
CA GLN A 448 -42.50 6.32 0.25
C GLN A 448 -41.61 7.34 -0.47
N GLU A 449 -40.83 8.14 0.26
CA GLU A 449 -39.89 9.11 -0.30
C GLU A 449 -38.85 8.43 -1.20
N ARG A 450 -38.29 7.28 -0.78
CA ARG A 450 -37.37 6.48 -1.61
C ARG A 450 -38.03 5.99 -2.90
N ARG A 451 -39.28 5.52 -2.83
CA ARG A 451 -40.06 5.08 -4.01
C ARG A 451 -40.34 6.23 -4.97
N GLU A 452 -40.74 7.38 -4.46
CA GLU A 452 -40.98 8.59 -5.26
C GLU A 452 -39.69 9.11 -5.91
N GLU A 453 -38.57 9.11 -5.17
CA GLU A 453 -37.26 9.44 -5.71
C GLU A 453 -36.85 8.47 -6.84
N LYS A 454 -36.97 7.17 -6.62
CA LYS A 454 -36.70 6.15 -7.64
C LYS A 454 -37.59 6.32 -8.87
N ALA A 455 -38.88 6.57 -8.69
CA ALA A 455 -39.80 6.83 -9.80
C ALA A 455 -39.36 8.04 -10.64
N ARG A 456 -38.95 9.14 -9.99
CA ARG A 456 -38.38 10.32 -10.66
C ARG A 456 -37.10 10.01 -11.41
N LEU A 457 -36.21 9.18 -10.85
CA LEU A 457 -34.97 8.75 -11.52
C LEU A 457 -35.26 7.86 -12.73
N LEU A 458 -36.19 6.92 -12.62
CA LEU A 458 -36.61 6.03 -13.72
C LEU A 458 -37.25 6.82 -14.86
N GLU A 459 -38.05 7.83 -14.55
CA GLU A 459 -38.63 8.73 -15.55
C GLU A 459 -37.55 9.57 -16.23
N ARG A 460 -36.68 10.23 -15.44
CA ARG A 460 -35.60 11.08 -15.95
C ARG A 460 -34.63 10.33 -16.85
N TYR A 461 -34.25 9.11 -16.48
CA TYR A 461 -33.25 8.31 -17.19
C TYR A 461 -33.85 7.15 -17.98
N ALA A 462 -35.14 7.23 -18.35
CA ALA A 462 -35.90 6.14 -18.97
C ALA A 462 -35.17 5.48 -20.17
N THR A 463 -34.46 6.28 -20.97
CA THR A 463 -33.69 5.81 -22.13
C THR A 463 -32.41 5.04 -21.77
N LEU A 464 -31.85 5.28 -20.58
CA LEU A 464 -30.62 4.66 -20.09
C LEU A 464 -30.88 3.45 -19.17
N VAL A 465 -32.09 3.32 -18.60
CA VAL A 465 -32.45 2.18 -17.73
C VAL A 465 -32.14 0.81 -18.38
N PRO A 466 -32.47 0.54 -19.66
CA PRO A 466 -32.11 -0.72 -20.29
C PRO A 466 -30.59 -0.95 -20.37
N THR A 467 -29.82 0.13 -20.58
CA THR A 467 -28.36 0.09 -20.61
C THR A 467 -27.81 -0.31 -19.24
N PHE A 468 -28.29 0.30 -18.14
CA PHE A 468 -27.82 -0.06 -16.80
C PHE A 468 -28.13 -1.51 -16.43
N LYS A 469 -29.31 -2.02 -16.81
CA LYS A 469 -29.65 -3.44 -16.61
C LYS A 469 -28.74 -4.38 -17.40
N LEU A 470 -28.39 -4.02 -18.63
CA LEU A 470 -27.44 -4.80 -19.43
C LEU A 470 -26.02 -4.76 -18.85
N MET A 471 -25.61 -3.60 -18.32
CA MET A 471 -24.33 -3.44 -17.62
C MET A 471 -24.26 -4.31 -16.37
N GLU A 472 -25.31 -4.28 -15.54
CA GLU A 472 -25.44 -5.14 -14.37
C GLU A 472 -25.33 -6.62 -14.76
N GLU A 473 -26.07 -7.06 -15.78
CA GLU A 473 -26.07 -8.45 -16.23
C GLU A 473 -24.65 -8.91 -16.61
N LEU A 474 -23.94 -8.12 -17.42
CA LEU A 474 -22.58 -8.43 -17.84
C LEU A 474 -21.61 -8.40 -16.66
N ALA A 475 -21.63 -7.36 -15.83
CA ALA A 475 -20.76 -7.22 -14.67
C ALA A 475 -20.90 -8.39 -13.71
N MET A 476 -22.13 -8.80 -13.37
CA MET A 476 -22.38 -9.95 -12.50
C MET A 476 -21.94 -11.28 -13.13
N LYS A 477 -21.93 -11.41 -14.45
CA LYS A 477 -21.35 -12.56 -15.15
C LYS A 477 -19.82 -12.55 -15.08
N LEU A 478 -19.18 -11.40 -15.32
CA LEU A 478 -17.73 -11.21 -15.22
C LEU A 478 -17.24 -11.50 -13.80
N ARG A 479 -17.90 -10.93 -12.78
CA ARG A 479 -17.60 -11.17 -11.36
C ARG A 479 -17.61 -12.64 -11.01
N ARG A 480 -18.68 -13.36 -11.37
CA ARG A 480 -18.79 -14.81 -11.14
C ARG A 480 -17.66 -15.59 -11.81
N ASN A 481 -17.27 -15.22 -13.02
CA ASN A 481 -16.16 -15.85 -13.73
C ASN A 481 -14.81 -15.59 -13.02
N ARG A 482 -14.57 -14.35 -12.58
CA ARG A 482 -13.38 -13.96 -11.81
C ARG A 482 -13.28 -14.71 -10.48
N MET A 483 -14.38 -14.80 -9.73
CA MET A 483 -14.44 -15.56 -8.47
C MET A 483 -14.20 -17.06 -8.68
N LYS A 484 -14.73 -17.61 -9.79
CA LYS A 484 -14.48 -19.01 -10.19
C LYS A 484 -13.02 -19.26 -10.56
N ARG A 485 -12.34 -18.29 -11.17
CA ARG A 485 -10.90 -18.33 -11.47
C ARG A 485 -10.04 -18.31 -10.19
N GLY A 486 -10.57 -17.73 -9.11
CA GLY A 486 -9.98 -17.79 -7.77
C GLY A 486 -9.55 -16.45 -7.21
N ALA A 487 -10.05 -15.33 -7.73
CA ALA A 487 -9.81 -14.02 -7.12
C ALA A 487 -10.27 -14.01 -5.66
N ILE A 488 -9.52 -13.29 -4.84
CA ILE A 488 -9.78 -13.12 -3.42
C ILE A 488 -10.55 -11.79 -3.25
N ASP A 489 -11.75 -11.86 -2.69
CA ASP A 489 -12.61 -10.70 -2.44
C ASP A 489 -12.64 -10.45 -0.93
N PHE A 490 -11.78 -9.55 -0.47
CA PHE A 490 -11.84 -9.10 0.91
C PHE A 490 -12.90 -7.99 1.02
N ASP A 491 -13.99 -8.30 1.70
CA ASP A 491 -15.05 -7.35 1.99
C ASP A 491 -14.72 -6.61 3.29
N PHE A 492 -13.88 -5.58 3.19
CA PHE A 492 -13.54 -4.73 4.33
C PHE A 492 -14.45 -3.50 4.36
N GLN A 493 -14.92 -3.17 5.55
CA GLN A 493 -15.74 -1.97 5.76
C GLN A 493 -14.81 -0.76 5.88
N GLU A 494 -14.76 0.05 4.84
CA GLU A 494 -14.07 1.35 4.86
C GLU A 494 -14.93 2.40 5.57
N SER A 495 -14.28 3.42 6.13
CA SER A 495 -14.94 4.55 6.76
C SER A 495 -15.08 5.72 5.79
N LYS A 496 -16.23 6.40 5.81
CA LYS A 496 -16.43 7.71 5.20
C LYS A 496 -16.59 8.72 6.32
N ILE A 497 -15.63 9.61 6.44
CA ILE A 497 -15.69 10.73 7.38
C ILE A 497 -16.53 11.84 6.76
N VAL A 498 -17.52 12.31 7.51
CA VAL A 498 -18.38 13.44 7.16
C VAL A 498 -17.86 14.66 7.90
N VAL A 499 -17.53 15.72 7.17
CA VAL A 499 -17.06 16.99 7.71
C VAL A 499 -18.06 18.11 7.45
N ASP A 500 -18.04 19.13 8.29
CA ASP A 500 -18.78 20.38 8.07
C ASP A 500 -18.01 21.36 7.16
N GLU A 501 -18.57 22.56 6.96
CA GLU A 501 -17.97 23.61 6.12
C GLU A 501 -16.61 24.11 6.63
N GLN A 502 -16.31 23.91 7.91
CA GLN A 502 -15.04 24.27 8.53
C GLN A 502 -14.03 23.12 8.51
N GLY A 503 -14.40 21.95 7.94
CA GLY A 503 -13.56 20.77 7.88
C GLY A 503 -13.50 19.97 9.18
N LYS A 504 -14.42 20.22 10.12
CA LYS A 504 -14.51 19.48 11.39
C LYS A 504 -15.30 18.20 11.18
N ALA A 505 -14.81 17.08 11.72
CA ALA A 505 -15.51 15.79 11.66
C ALA A 505 -16.83 15.82 12.48
N VAL A 506 -17.96 15.60 11.80
CA VAL A 506 -19.30 15.55 12.40
C VAL A 506 -19.94 14.16 12.37
N GLY A 507 -19.37 13.23 11.60
CA GLY A 507 -19.86 11.87 11.51
C GLY A 507 -18.84 10.92 10.88
N ILE A 508 -18.95 9.64 11.22
CA ILE A 508 -18.19 8.56 10.58
C ILE A 508 -19.18 7.47 10.23
N VAL A 509 -19.31 7.18 8.93
CA VAL A 509 -20.25 6.18 8.41
C VAL A 509 -19.49 5.09 7.66
N LYS A 510 -20.04 3.89 7.60
CA LYS A 510 -19.46 2.82 6.78
C LYS A 510 -19.69 3.14 5.31
N ARG A 511 -18.66 2.96 4.50
CA ARG A 511 -18.79 3.00 3.05
C ARG A 511 -19.37 1.68 2.57
N GLU A 512 -20.50 1.75 1.87
CA GLU A 512 -21.12 0.57 1.26
C GLU A 512 -20.68 0.44 -0.20
N ARG A 513 -20.29 -0.76 -0.62
CA ARG A 513 -20.00 -1.08 -2.02
C ARG A 513 -21.28 -1.56 -2.71
N SER A 514 -21.93 -0.66 -3.46
CA SER A 514 -23.19 -0.99 -4.12
C SER A 514 -23.00 -1.71 -5.45
N ILE A 515 -24.11 -2.08 -6.09
CA ILE A 515 -24.12 -2.69 -7.43
C ILE A 515 -23.47 -1.78 -8.48
N ALA A 516 -23.58 -0.46 -8.33
CA ALA A 516 -23.04 0.51 -9.28
C ALA A 516 -21.50 0.52 -9.26
N GLU A 517 -20.90 0.51 -8.07
CA GLU A 517 -19.44 0.38 -7.91
C GLU A 517 -18.94 -0.95 -8.46
N GLN A 518 -19.69 -2.05 -8.22
CA GLN A 518 -19.33 -3.37 -8.77
C GLN A 518 -19.35 -3.38 -10.31
N ILE A 519 -20.30 -2.71 -10.95
CA ILE A 519 -20.37 -2.62 -12.42
C ILE A 519 -19.08 -1.99 -12.98
N ILE A 520 -18.72 -0.81 -12.47
CA ILE A 520 -17.53 -0.10 -12.94
C ILE A 520 -16.27 -0.89 -12.63
N GLU A 521 -16.15 -1.46 -11.42
CA GLU A 521 -14.99 -2.26 -11.04
C GLU A 521 -14.77 -3.45 -11.98
N GLU A 522 -15.81 -4.23 -12.32
CA GLU A 522 -15.68 -5.37 -13.22
C GLU A 522 -15.28 -4.95 -14.65
N PHE A 523 -15.78 -3.81 -15.13
CA PHE A 523 -15.43 -3.29 -16.45
C PHE A 523 -13.99 -2.77 -16.51
N MET A 524 -13.56 -2.03 -15.48
CA MET A 524 -12.19 -1.56 -15.37
C MET A 524 -11.20 -2.73 -15.25
N LEU A 525 -11.55 -3.77 -14.48
CA LEU A 525 -10.72 -4.96 -14.37
C LEU A 525 -10.61 -5.73 -15.68
N ALA A 526 -11.71 -5.86 -16.42
CA ALA A 526 -11.69 -6.46 -17.75
C ALA A 526 -10.80 -5.68 -18.74
N ALA A 527 -10.86 -4.35 -18.74
CA ALA A 527 -10.00 -3.50 -19.57
C ALA A 527 -8.52 -3.61 -19.17
N ASN A 528 -8.23 -3.52 -17.87
CA ASN A 528 -6.88 -3.64 -17.31
C ASN A 528 -6.22 -4.99 -17.66
N GLU A 529 -6.93 -6.11 -17.48
CA GLU A 529 -6.43 -7.44 -17.88
C GLU A 529 -6.20 -7.52 -19.40
N THR A 530 -7.13 -6.98 -20.19
CA THR A 530 -7.07 -7.04 -21.67
C THR A 530 -5.90 -6.24 -22.23
N VAL A 531 -5.70 -5.01 -21.74
CA VAL A 531 -4.59 -4.15 -22.17
C VAL A 531 -3.26 -4.77 -21.74
N ALA A 532 -3.14 -5.22 -20.48
CA ALA A 532 -1.93 -5.85 -20.00
C ALA A 532 -1.53 -7.08 -20.83
N GLU A 533 -2.49 -7.97 -21.13
CA GLU A 533 -2.27 -9.16 -21.95
C GLU A 533 -1.88 -8.79 -23.39
N HIS A 534 -2.58 -7.83 -24.00
CA HIS A 534 -2.33 -7.43 -25.39
C HIS A 534 -0.88 -6.92 -25.57
N PHE A 535 -0.44 -5.99 -24.73
CA PHE A 535 0.89 -5.40 -24.84
C PHE A 535 2.01 -6.31 -24.34
N HIS A 536 1.71 -7.25 -23.44
CA HIS A 536 2.63 -8.34 -23.09
C HIS A 536 3.01 -9.17 -24.33
N TRP A 537 2.02 -9.63 -25.10
CA TRP A 537 2.27 -10.47 -26.27
C TRP A 537 2.93 -9.71 -27.43
N LEU A 538 2.72 -8.40 -27.52
CA LEU A 538 3.46 -7.53 -28.44
C LEU A 538 4.93 -7.29 -28.02
N ARG A 539 5.34 -7.77 -26.83
CA ARG A 539 6.69 -7.58 -26.26
C ARG A 539 7.10 -6.11 -26.15
N VAL A 540 6.12 -5.26 -25.88
CA VAL A 540 6.33 -3.82 -25.67
C VAL A 540 6.73 -3.61 -24.20
N PRO A 541 7.78 -2.82 -23.90
CA PRO A 541 8.08 -2.43 -22.53
C PRO A 541 6.88 -1.75 -21.89
N PHE A 542 6.45 -2.24 -20.74
CA PHE A 542 5.19 -1.86 -20.12
C PHE A 542 5.33 -1.82 -18.60
N LEU A 543 4.38 -1.18 -17.91
CA LEU A 543 4.26 -1.26 -16.46
C LEU A 543 3.14 -2.22 -16.08
N TYR A 544 3.45 -3.12 -15.15
CA TYR A 544 2.51 -4.08 -14.59
C TYR A 544 2.21 -3.73 -13.14
N ARG A 545 0.98 -4.00 -12.72
CA ARG A 545 0.58 -3.97 -11.31
C ARG A 545 0.63 -5.41 -10.82
N ILE A 546 1.68 -5.75 -10.08
CA ILE A 546 1.92 -7.12 -9.64
C ILE A 546 1.49 -7.30 -8.19
N HIS A 547 1.06 -8.52 -7.89
CA HIS A 547 0.88 -9.01 -6.53
C HIS A 547 1.47 -10.40 -6.47
N GLU A 548 2.66 -10.49 -5.89
CA GLU A 548 3.42 -11.72 -5.77
C GLU A 548 2.73 -12.76 -4.86
N ASN A 549 3.18 -14.01 -4.92
CA ASN A 549 2.72 -15.03 -3.98
C ASN A 549 3.02 -14.62 -2.53
N PRO A 550 2.15 -14.97 -1.56
CA PRO A 550 2.40 -14.77 -0.15
C PRO A 550 3.72 -15.38 0.30
N ASP A 551 4.32 -14.79 1.34
CA ASP A 551 5.49 -15.37 1.96
C ASP A 551 5.16 -16.76 2.55
N SER A 552 6.00 -17.76 2.26
CA SER A 552 5.70 -19.15 2.61
C SER A 552 5.64 -19.40 4.12
N GLU A 553 6.42 -18.68 4.91
CA GLU A 553 6.43 -18.81 6.37
C GLU A 553 5.18 -18.15 6.96
N LYS A 554 4.89 -16.92 6.56
CA LYS A 554 3.67 -16.21 6.99
C LYS A 554 2.40 -16.98 6.62
N LEU A 555 2.35 -17.52 5.41
CA LEU A 555 1.23 -18.33 4.96
C LEU A 555 1.11 -19.62 5.79
N LEU A 556 2.21 -20.32 6.07
CA LEU A 556 2.17 -21.53 6.91
C LEU A 556 1.66 -21.23 8.32
N HIS A 557 2.11 -20.14 8.94
CA HIS A 557 1.61 -19.69 10.23
C HIS A 557 0.11 -19.38 10.19
N PHE A 558 -0.36 -18.70 9.14
CA PHE A 558 -1.79 -18.48 8.94
C PHE A 558 -2.57 -19.79 8.79
N LEU A 559 -2.06 -20.76 8.05
CA LEU A 559 -2.72 -22.06 7.88
C LEU A 559 -2.83 -22.85 9.19
N GLN A 560 -1.76 -22.84 10.00
CA GLN A 560 -1.77 -23.44 11.33
C GLN A 560 -2.76 -22.74 12.26
N PHE A 561 -2.81 -21.41 12.17
CA PHE A 561 -3.78 -20.59 12.91
C PHE A 561 -5.23 -20.96 12.53
N ALA A 562 -5.56 -20.99 11.24
CA ALA A 562 -6.89 -21.37 10.75
C ALA A 562 -7.27 -22.82 11.15
N ALA A 563 -6.29 -23.74 11.16
CA ALA A 563 -6.51 -25.13 11.60
C ALA A 563 -6.93 -25.24 13.07
N ASN A 564 -6.52 -24.32 13.93
CA ASN A 564 -6.97 -24.27 15.33
C ASN A 564 -8.47 -23.99 15.45
N PHE A 565 -9.05 -23.33 14.46
CA PHE A 565 -10.50 -23.10 14.34
C PHE A 565 -11.22 -24.21 13.57
N GLY A 566 -10.51 -25.27 13.18
CA GLY A 566 -11.06 -26.41 12.44
C GLY A 566 -11.08 -26.22 10.93
N TYR A 567 -10.53 -25.12 10.40
CA TYR A 567 -10.48 -24.85 8.97
C TYR A 567 -9.19 -25.39 8.36
N VAL A 568 -9.31 -26.28 7.36
CA VAL A 568 -8.17 -26.87 6.67
C VAL A 568 -8.14 -26.38 5.23
N VAL A 569 -7.21 -25.48 4.93
CA VAL A 569 -7.00 -24.99 3.56
C VAL A 569 -6.19 -26.01 2.78
N LYS A 570 -6.71 -26.41 1.61
CA LYS A 570 -6.03 -27.35 0.72
C LYS A 570 -4.92 -26.64 -0.06
N GLY A 571 -3.70 -27.18 -0.02
CA GLY A 571 -2.54 -26.72 -0.78
C GLY A 571 -1.82 -27.87 -1.49
N LYS A 572 -0.89 -27.54 -2.39
CA LYS A 572 -0.04 -28.52 -3.08
C LYS A 572 1.42 -28.24 -2.74
N GLY A 573 2.02 -29.06 -1.87
CA GLY A 573 3.36 -28.78 -1.35
C GLY A 573 3.34 -27.52 -0.48
N ASN A 574 4.30 -26.61 -0.68
CA ASN A 574 4.39 -25.33 0.03
C ASN A 574 3.65 -24.16 -0.66
N SER A 575 2.81 -24.42 -1.68
CA SER A 575 2.04 -23.37 -2.34
C SER A 575 0.53 -23.58 -2.19
N VAL A 576 -0.18 -22.46 -2.00
CA VAL A 576 -1.64 -22.39 -1.90
C VAL A 576 -2.16 -21.61 -3.08
N HIS A 577 -3.18 -22.14 -3.75
CA HIS A 577 -3.85 -21.44 -4.84
C HIS A 577 -4.81 -20.38 -4.26
N PRO A 578 -4.92 -19.17 -4.83
CA PRO A 578 -5.84 -18.12 -4.36
C PRO A 578 -7.27 -18.59 -4.08
N ARG A 579 -7.84 -19.42 -4.98
CA ARG A 579 -9.17 -20.03 -4.79
C ARG A 579 -9.35 -20.76 -3.46
N ALA A 580 -8.31 -21.42 -2.93
CA ALA A 580 -8.41 -22.13 -1.65
C ALA A 580 -8.58 -21.16 -0.47
N LEU A 581 -7.93 -19.99 -0.54
CA LEU A 581 -8.10 -18.90 0.43
C LEU A 581 -9.48 -18.26 0.27
N GLN A 582 -9.93 -18.02 -0.96
CA GLN A 582 -11.28 -17.51 -1.22
C GLN A 582 -12.37 -18.45 -0.71
N THR A 583 -12.21 -19.77 -0.89
CA THR A 583 -13.16 -20.75 -0.31
C THR A 583 -13.17 -20.70 1.20
N LEU A 584 -12.03 -20.46 1.86
CA LEU A 584 -12.02 -20.23 3.30
C LEU A 584 -12.80 -18.97 3.68
N LEU A 585 -12.63 -17.86 2.95
CA LEU A 585 -13.42 -16.63 3.17
C LEU A 585 -14.93 -16.88 2.98
N GLU A 586 -15.31 -17.68 1.99
CA GLU A 586 -16.70 -18.09 1.75
C GLU A 586 -17.25 -18.96 2.91
N GLU A 587 -16.42 -19.84 3.49
CA GLU A 587 -16.80 -20.74 4.60
C GLU A 587 -16.92 -20.03 5.96
N ILE A 588 -16.11 -19.00 6.21
CA ILE A 588 -16.13 -18.22 7.46
C ILE A 588 -17.14 -17.07 7.43
N ARG A 589 -17.74 -16.77 6.27
CA ARG A 589 -18.67 -15.63 6.16
C ARG A 589 -19.85 -15.79 7.12
N GLY A 590 -20.12 -14.76 7.91
CA GLY A 590 -21.17 -14.74 8.94
C GLY A 590 -20.84 -15.55 10.19
N THR A 591 -19.65 -16.16 10.29
CA THR A 591 -19.21 -16.84 11.50
C THR A 591 -18.63 -15.86 12.51
N LYS A 592 -18.43 -16.36 13.73
CA LYS A 592 -17.87 -15.59 14.84
C LYS A 592 -16.38 -15.31 14.68
N GLU A 593 -15.73 -16.07 13.82
CA GLU A 593 -14.28 -16.08 13.56
C GLU A 593 -13.91 -15.32 12.28
N GLU A 594 -14.90 -14.88 11.48
CA GLU A 594 -14.72 -14.21 10.19
C GLU A 594 -13.67 -13.10 10.26
N THR A 595 -13.90 -12.10 11.13
CA THR A 595 -13.03 -10.94 11.28
C THR A 595 -11.58 -11.34 11.57
N VAL A 596 -11.39 -12.33 12.46
CA VAL A 596 -10.06 -12.77 12.89
C VAL A 596 -9.31 -13.45 11.75
N ILE A 597 -9.96 -14.41 11.11
CA ILE A 597 -9.34 -15.23 10.06
C ILE A 597 -9.10 -14.36 8.82
N SER A 598 -10.04 -13.50 8.43
CA SER A 598 -9.87 -12.55 7.32
C SER A 598 -8.71 -11.59 7.56
N THR A 599 -8.60 -11.03 8.77
CA THR A 599 -7.50 -10.12 9.14
C THR A 599 -6.14 -10.83 9.11
N MET A 600 -6.05 -12.03 9.70
CA MET A 600 -4.81 -12.82 9.69
C MET A 600 -4.43 -13.27 8.28
N MET A 601 -5.41 -13.59 7.43
CA MET A 601 -5.19 -13.91 6.03
C MET A 601 -4.58 -12.71 5.30
N LEU A 602 -5.18 -11.52 5.43
CA LEU A 602 -4.68 -10.30 4.80
C LEU A 602 -3.24 -9.99 5.23
N ARG A 603 -2.93 -10.09 6.53
CA ARG A 603 -1.58 -9.86 7.08
C ARG A 603 -0.54 -10.86 6.56
N SER A 604 -0.97 -12.01 6.07
CA SER A 604 -0.08 -13.01 5.45
C SER A 604 0.20 -12.75 3.97
N MET A 605 -0.60 -11.90 3.31
CA MET A 605 -0.42 -11.52 1.89
C MET A 605 0.71 -10.49 1.72
N LYS A 606 1.22 -10.36 0.48
CA LYS A 606 2.16 -9.29 0.12
C LYS A 606 1.39 -8.03 -0.30
N GLN A 607 2.02 -6.87 -0.19
CA GLN A 607 1.48 -5.64 -0.79
C GLN A 607 1.68 -5.68 -2.31
N ALA A 608 0.69 -5.21 -3.06
CA ALA A 608 0.81 -5.02 -4.50
C ALA A 608 1.72 -3.82 -4.81
N LYS A 609 2.42 -3.86 -5.95
CA LYS A 609 3.35 -2.80 -6.39
C LYS A 609 3.42 -2.72 -7.90
N TYR A 610 4.00 -1.64 -8.42
CA TYR A 610 4.34 -1.57 -9.84
C TYR A 610 5.66 -2.29 -10.11
N ASP A 611 5.76 -2.93 -11.27
CA ASP A 611 6.97 -3.57 -11.75
C ASP A 611 7.04 -3.51 -13.29
N ALA A 612 8.26 -3.59 -13.84
CA ALA A 612 8.47 -3.65 -15.28
C ALA A 612 8.23 -5.07 -15.83
N GLU A 613 8.25 -6.07 -14.96
CA GLU A 613 8.00 -7.47 -15.32
C GLU A 613 6.56 -7.91 -15.00
N SER A 614 5.99 -8.71 -15.89
CA SER A 614 4.65 -9.30 -15.69
C SER A 614 4.76 -10.55 -14.82
N LEU A 615 4.72 -10.38 -13.50
CA LEU A 615 4.79 -11.48 -12.51
C LEU A 615 3.40 -12.01 -12.09
N GLY A 616 2.33 -11.45 -12.65
CA GLY A 616 0.95 -11.77 -12.30
C GLY A 616 0.45 -11.08 -11.04
N HIS A 617 -0.84 -11.28 -10.75
CA HIS A 617 -1.54 -10.67 -9.63
C HIS A 617 -2.30 -11.72 -8.81
N PHE A 618 -1.67 -12.21 -7.73
CA PHE A 618 -2.16 -13.29 -6.88
C PHE A 618 -3.59 -13.05 -6.37
N GLY A 619 -3.85 -11.88 -5.78
CA GLY A 619 -5.16 -11.54 -5.22
C GLY A 619 -6.30 -11.46 -6.24
N LEU A 620 -5.99 -11.16 -7.51
CA LEU A 620 -7.00 -11.08 -8.59
C LEU A 620 -7.09 -12.39 -9.38
N ALA A 621 -6.21 -13.36 -9.08
CA ALA A 621 -6.00 -14.56 -9.87
C ALA A 621 -5.85 -14.24 -11.37
N ALA A 622 -5.06 -13.21 -11.70
CA ALA A 622 -4.81 -12.73 -13.05
C ALA A 622 -3.33 -12.96 -13.44
N GLU A 623 -3.09 -13.44 -14.66
CA GLU A 623 -1.73 -13.65 -15.20
C GLU A 623 -1.11 -12.35 -15.71
N PHE A 624 -1.92 -11.50 -16.33
CA PHE A 624 -1.53 -10.19 -16.83
C PHE A 624 -2.41 -9.13 -16.19
N TYR A 625 -1.81 -8.12 -15.57
CA TYR A 625 -2.55 -7.03 -14.96
C TYR A 625 -1.72 -5.75 -14.91
N SER A 626 -2.33 -4.65 -15.36
CA SER A 626 -1.77 -3.30 -15.36
C SER A 626 -2.88 -2.31 -15.05
N HIS A 627 -2.55 -1.21 -14.39
CA HIS A 627 -3.49 -0.09 -14.28
C HIS A 627 -3.46 0.75 -15.55
N PHE A 628 -4.61 0.86 -16.21
CA PHE A 628 -4.83 1.60 -17.45
C PHE A 628 -5.95 2.65 -17.34
N THR A 629 -6.84 2.50 -16.36
CA THR A 629 -8.13 3.17 -16.33
C THR A 629 -8.16 4.49 -15.56
N SER A 630 -7.03 5.04 -15.13
CA SER A 630 -7.02 6.32 -14.38
C SER A 630 -5.78 7.21 -14.61
N PRO A 631 -5.47 7.60 -15.87
CA PRO A 631 -4.30 8.40 -16.20
C PRO A 631 -4.37 9.86 -15.71
N ILE A 632 -5.54 10.39 -15.31
CA ILE A 632 -5.63 11.74 -14.72
C ILE A 632 -4.95 11.77 -13.33
N ARG A 633 -5.02 10.66 -12.60
CA ARG A 633 -4.60 10.59 -11.18
C ARG A 633 -3.47 9.59 -10.90
N ARG A 634 -3.03 8.79 -11.87
CA ARG A 634 -1.91 7.84 -11.72
C ARG A 634 -0.90 7.97 -12.85
N TYR A 635 0.36 8.21 -12.49
CA TYR A 635 1.44 8.35 -13.44
C TYR A 635 1.75 7.05 -14.21
N PRO A 636 1.70 5.84 -13.61
CA PRO A 636 1.86 4.58 -14.35
C PRO A 636 0.89 4.42 -15.51
N ASP A 637 -0.39 4.76 -15.30
CA ASP A 637 -1.42 4.76 -16.34
C ASP A 637 -1.05 5.74 -17.47
N LEU A 638 -0.63 6.96 -17.14
CA LEU A 638 -0.17 7.95 -18.12
C LEU A 638 1.02 7.46 -18.96
N VAL A 639 1.98 6.80 -18.32
CA VAL A 639 3.15 6.21 -19.01
C VAL A 639 2.71 5.15 -20.01
N ILE A 640 1.87 4.20 -19.59
CA ILE A 640 1.42 3.15 -20.52
C ILE A 640 0.51 3.71 -21.61
N HIS A 641 -0.30 4.74 -21.35
CA HIS A 641 -1.10 5.42 -22.37
C HIS A 641 -0.23 5.99 -23.48
N ARG A 642 0.90 6.64 -23.14
CA ARG A 642 1.86 7.12 -24.14
C ARG A 642 2.48 5.99 -24.95
N VAL A 643 2.90 4.93 -24.27
CA VAL A 643 3.45 3.73 -24.93
C VAL A 643 2.44 3.13 -25.90
N ILE A 644 1.18 2.98 -25.49
CA ILE A 644 0.11 2.48 -26.34
C ILE A 644 -0.04 3.36 -27.58
N ARG A 645 -0.06 4.68 -27.40
CA ARG A 645 -0.19 5.63 -28.51
C ARG A 645 0.98 5.55 -29.48
N GLU A 646 2.22 5.49 -28.99
CA GLU A 646 3.40 5.32 -29.84
C GLU A 646 3.34 4.00 -30.64
N VAL A 647 2.85 2.92 -30.03
CA VAL A 647 2.65 1.64 -30.73
C VAL A 647 1.59 1.77 -31.82
N LEU A 648 0.46 2.42 -31.53
CA LEU A 648 -0.63 2.61 -32.50
C LEU A 648 -0.19 3.50 -33.67
N GLU A 649 0.47 4.63 -33.39
CA GLU A 649 1.01 5.56 -34.39
C GLU A 649 2.15 4.91 -35.22
N GLY A 650 2.93 4.02 -34.61
CA GLY A 650 3.99 3.23 -35.26
C GLY A 650 3.51 2.02 -36.07
N GLY A 651 2.20 1.80 -36.22
CA GLY A 651 1.65 0.67 -36.97
C GLY A 651 1.73 -0.68 -36.25
N GLY A 652 1.75 -0.66 -34.91
CA GLY A 652 1.72 -1.85 -34.06
C GLY A 652 3.08 -2.27 -33.47
N ALA A 653 4.13 -1.47 -33.66
CA ALA A 653 5.45 -1.74 -33.11
C ALA A 653 6.20 -0.45 -32.74
N LEU A 654 7.07 -0.55 -31.75
CA LEU A 654 8.06 0.49 -31.43
C LEU A 654 9.34 0.26 -32.22
N SER A 655 10.11 1.33 -32.45
CA SER A 655 11.48 1.19 -32.94
C SER A 655 12.38 0.51 -31.88
N GLU A 656 13.38 -0.27 -32.31
CA GLU A 656 14.30 -0.97 -31.41
C GLU A 656 14.95 -0.02 -30.39
N ARG A 657 15.42 1.14 -30.86
CA ARG A 657 16.01 2.17 -30.00
C ARG A 657 15.04 2.67 -28.93
N ARG A 658 13.75 2.84 -29.26
CA ARG A 658 12.73 3.28 -28.31
C ARG A 658 12.40 2.19 -27.31
N GLN A 659 12.35 0.94 -27.76
CA GLN A 659 12.16 -0.22 -26.90
C GLN A 659 13.27 -0.35 -25.86
N GLU A 660 14.54 -0.25 -26.26
CA GLU A 660 15.68 -0.26 -25.34
C GLU A 660 15.62 0.90 -24.34
N ALA A 661 15.30 2.12 -24.80
CA ALA A 661 15.20 3.29 -23.94
C ALA A 661 14.09 3.14 -22.88
N LEU A 662 12.91 2.63 -23.25
CA LEU A 662 11.82 2.38 -22.31
C LEU A 662 12.19 1.25 -21.34
N GLN A 663 12.75 0.15 -21.83
CA GLN A 663 13.13 -0.99 -20.99
C GLN A 663 14.15 -0.60 -19.92
N ALA A 664 15.07 0.32 -20.23
CA ALA A 664 16.01 0.86 -19.25
C ALA A 664 15.33 1.73 -18.18
N ARG A 665 14.28 2.49 -18.52
CA ARG A 665 13.64 3.45 -17.61
C ARG A 665 12.47 2.90 -16.80
N MET A 666 11.80 1.83 -17.28
CA MET A 666 10.61 1.26 -16.63
C MET A 666 10.82 0.85 -15.16
N PRO A 667 11.94 0.21 -14.77
CA PRO A 667 12.18 -0.14 -13.37
C PRO A 667 12.15 1.07 -12.43
N ASP A 668 12.78 2.18 -12.84
CA ASP A 668 12.83 3.41 -12.04
C ASP A 668 11.44 4.03 -11.90
N ILE A 669 10.66 4.07 -12.99
CA ILE A 669 9.27 4.56 -12.95
C ILE A 669 8.43 3.70 -12.02
N ALA A 670 8.56 2.37 -12.11
CA ALA A 670 7.81 1.43 -11.29
C ALA A 670 8.12 1.60 -9.80
N GLN A 671 9.41 1.72 -9.46
CA GLN A 671 9.86 1.95 -8.09
C GLN A 671 9.32 3.28 -7.56
N HIS A 672 9.56 4.38 -8.28
CA HIS A 672 9.13 5.71 -7.88
C HIS A 672 7.60 5.79 -7.70
N SER A 673 6.83 5.21 -8.62
CA SER A 673 5.37 5.19 -8.54
C SER A 673 4.88 4.41 -7.31
N SER A 674 5.52 3.28 -6.99
CA SER A 674 5.20 2.48 -5.80
C SER A 674 5.60 3.18 -4.50
N GLU A 675 6.63 4.03 -4.52
CA GLU A 675 7.03 4.87 -3.39
C GLU A 675 6.05 6.02 -3.17
N ARG A 676 5.66 6.73 -4.24
CA ARG A 676 4.69 7.82 -4.18
C ARG A 676 3.30 7.35 -3.76
N GLU A 677 2.88 6.18 -4.21
CA GLU A 677 1.63 5.53 -3.74
C GLU A 677 1.65 5.28 -2.24
N ARG A 678 2.76 4.75 -1.70
CA ARG A 678 2.89 4.53 -0.24
C ARG A 678 2.82 5.84 0.54
N VAL A 679 3.49 6.88 0.07
CA VAL A 679 3.43 8.21 0.70
C VAL A 679 2.00 8.77 0.69
N ALA A 680 1.27 8.60 -0.41
CA ALA A 680 -0.13 9.01 -0.51
C ALA A 680 -1.00 8.25 0.50
N VAL A 681 -0.95 6.92 0.50
CA VAL A 681 -1.71 6.06 1.43
C VAL A 681 -1.40 6.39 2.89
N ASP A 682 -0.13 6.61 3.23
CA ASP A 682 0.26 6.97 4.60
C ASP A 682 -0.31 8.34 5.01
N ALA A 683 -0.37 9.32 4.11
CA ALA A 683 -0.94 10.65 4.38
C ALA A 683 -2.48 10.62 4.50
N GLU A 684 -3.15 9.83 3.64
CA GLU A 684 -4.60 9.60 3.70
C GLU A 684 -4.97 8.95 5.04
N ARG A 685 -4.22 7.91 5.44
CA ARG A 685 -4.41 7.23 6.74
C ARG A 685 -4.17 8.16 7.92
N ASP A 686 -3.11 8.98 7.90
CA ASP A 686 -2.81 9.91 8.99
C ASP A 686 -3.93 10.94 9.15
N THR A 687 -4.48 11.43 8.03
CA THR A 687 -5.61 12.36 8.03
C THR A 687 -6.90 11.70 8.51
N GLU A 688 -7.18 10.46 8.09
CA GLU A 688 -8.31 9.69 8.58
C GLU A 688 -8.22 9.47 10.11
N GLN A 689 -7.04 9.11 10.60
CA GLN A 689 -6.79 8.88 12.03
C GLN A 689 -6.94 10.16 12.85
N LEU A 690 -6.40 11.28 12.37
CA LEU A 690 -6.58 12.61 12.95
C LEU A 690 -8.08 12.95 13.09
N LYS A 691 -8.85 12.79 12.01
CA LYS A 691 -10.28 13.14 11.98
C LYS A 691 -11.15 12.18 12.78
N LYS A 692 -10.75 10.90 12.87
CA LYS A 692 -11.33 9.94 13.83
C LYS A 692 -11.09 10.39 15.28
N CYS A 693 -9.89 10.91 15.59
CA CYS A 693 -9.61 11.46 16.93
C CYS A 693 -10.44 12.73 17.18
N GLU A 694 -10.51 13.65 16.21
CA GLU A 694 -11.33 14.87 16.32
C GLU A 694 -12.79 14.54 16.63
N TYR A 695 -13.37 13.57 15.92
CA TYR A 695 -14.74 13.08 16.15
C TYR A 695 -14.94 12.46 17.54
N MET A 696 -13.92 11.80 18.10
CA MET A 696 -14.02 11.12 19.40
C MET A 696 -13.71 12.02 20.59
N LEU A 697 -13.26 13.26 20.35
CA LEU A 697 -12.82 14.17 21.41
C LEU A 697 -13.96 14.54 22.39
N ASP A 698 -15.17 14.74 21.89
CA ASP A 698 -16.35 15.02 22.70
C ASP A 698 -17.05 13.74 23.24
N LYS A 699 -16.49 12.57 22.90
CA LYS A 699 -16.96 11.24 23.33
C LYS A 699 -16.22 10.69 24.54
N VAL A 700 -15.26 11.42 25.08
CA VAL A 700 -14.52 11.04 26.28
C VAL A 700 -15.49 10.83 27.45
N GLY A 701 -15.44 9.64 28.05
CA GLY A 701 -16.35 9.21 29.11
C GLY A 701 -17.60 8.47 28.63
N GLU A 702 -17.92 8.48 27.34
CA GLU A 702 -19.03 7.69 26.77
C GLU A 702 -18.64 6.21 26.63
N GLU A 703 -19.63 5.32 26.73
CA GLU A 703 -19.46 3.88 26.60
C GLU A 703 -19.92 3.38 25.22
N PHE A 704 -19.14 2.49 24.63
CA PHE A 704 -19.44 1.88 23.33
C PHE A 704 -19.27 0.37 23.39
N SER A 705 -20.02 -0.33 22.54
CA SER A 705 -19.72 -1.70 22.18
C SER A 705 -18.68 -1.69 21.05
N GLY A 706 -17.67 -2.54 21.17
CA GLY A 706 -16.67 -2.71 20.13
C GLY A 706 -16.23 -4.16 20.01
N MET A 707 -15.51 -4.46 18.95
CA MET A 707 -14.92 -5.76 18.68
C MET A 707 -13.41 -5.66 18.80
N ILE A 708 -12.77 -6.62 19.47
CA ILE A 708 -11.31 -6.68 19.51
C ILE A 708 -10.78 -6.91 18.09
N SER A 709 -10.10 -5.93 17.51
CA SER A 709 -9.50 -5.96 16.17
C SER A 709 -8.08 -6.56 16.19
N SER A 710 -7.35 -6.41 17.30
CA SER A 710 -5.99 -6.92 17.45
C SER A 710 -5.63 -7.13 18.92
N VAL A 711 -4.79 -8.12 19.18
CA VAL A 711 -4.23 -8.39 20.51
C VAL A 711 -2.72 -8.39 20.41
N THR A 712 -2.07 -7.65 21.30
CA THR A 712 -0.61 -7.50 21.33
C THR A 712 -0.08 -7.76 22.74
N SER A 713 1.25 -7.82 22.86
CA SER A 713 1.92 -7.97 24.16
C SER A 713 1.77 -6.75 25.08
N PHE A 714 1.32 -5.60 24.57
CA PHE A 714 1.20 -4.35 25.34
C PHE A 714 -0.25 -3.86 25.48
N GLY A 715 -1.22 -4.51 24.84
CA GLY A 715 -2.64 -4.12 24.94
C GLY A 715 -3.53 -4.75 23.88
N ILE A 716 -4.79 -4.32 23.90
CA ILE A 716 -5.90 -4.80 23.07
C ILE A 716 -6.40 -3.63 22.23
N PHE A 717 -6.42 -3.78 20.91
CA PHE A 717 -7.10 -2.83 20.03
C PHE A 717 -8.55 -3.24 19.87
N VAL A 718 -9.45 -2.27 19.97
CA VAL A 718 -10.89 -2.46 19.85
C VAL A 718 -11.39 -1.52 18.77
N GLU A 719 -12.11 -2.07 17.79
CA GLU A 719 -12.77 -1.36 16.72
C GLU A 719 -14.27 -1.20 17.06
N LEU A 720 -14.77 0.03 16.96
CA LEU A 720 -16.17 0.38 17.16
C LEU A 720 -16.98 0.14 15.88
N GLU A 721 -18.31 0.15 16.00
CA GLU A 721 -19.19 -0.06 14.85
C GLU A 721 -18.92 0.95 13.72
N ASN A 722 -18.56 2.19 14.03
CA ASN A 722 -18.22 3.20 13.03
C ASN A 722 -16.76 3.10 12.52
N THR A 723 -16.05 1.99 12.73
CA THR A 723 -14.64 1.71 12.33
C THR A 723 -13.57 2.52 13.08
N VAL A 724 -13.95 3.28 14.12
CA VAL A 724 -12.97 3.92 15.00
C VAL A 724 -12.25 2.84 15.80
N GLU A 725 -10.92 2.87 15.80
CA GLU A 725 -10.09 1.95 16.57
C GLU A 725 -9.43 2.68 17.75
N GLY A 726 -9.42 2.04 18.93
CA GLY A 726 -8.73 2.54 20.12
C GLY A 726 -8.03 1.44 20.89
N LEU A 727 -7.08 1.83 21.74
CA LEU A 727 -6.21 0.91 22.50
C LEU A 727 -6.62 0.84 23.97
N ILE A 728 -6.83 -0.37 24.47
CA ILE A 728 -6.82 -0.68 25.90
C ILE A 728 -5.41 -1.15 26.26
N ARG A 729 -4.69 -0.38 27.08
CA ARG A 729 -3.35 -0.79 27.52
C ARG A 729 -3.44 -1.99 28.47
N LEU A 730 -2.45 -2.88 28.40
CA LEU A 730 -2.37 -4.03 29.30
C LEU A 730 -2.31 -3.61 30.77
N SER A 731 -1.69 -2.46 31.07
CA SER A 731 -1.62 -1.90 32.42
C SER A 731 -2.97 -1.49 33.00
N ASP A 732 -3.95 -1.26 32.13
CA ASP A 732 -5.26 -0.73 32.52
C ASP A 732 -6.24 -1.89 32.80
N LEU A 733 -5.84 -3.14 32.48
CA LEU A 733 -6.52 -4.37 32.86
C LEU A 733 -6.17 -4.77 34.30
N ASN A 734 -6.84 -4.12 35.26
CA ASN A 734 -6.52 -4.25 36.68
C ASN A 734 -7.10 -5.51 37.36
N ASP A 735 -7.82 -6.36 36.64
CA ASP A 735 -8.51 -7.51 37.21
C ASP A 735 -7.67 -8.80 37.25
N ASP A 736 -6.62 -8.91 36.45
CA ASP A 736 -5.72 -10.06 36.40
C ASP A 736 -4.32 -9.72 35.86
N TYR A 737 -3.39 -10.66 35.98
CA TYR A 737 -2.13 -10.63 35.24
C TYR A 737 -2.29 -11.40 33.93
N TYR A 738 -2.10 -10.74 32.80
CA TYR A 738 -2.37 -11.32 31.48
C TYR A 738 -1.08 -11.71 30.75
N HIS A 739 -1.03 -12.95 30.28
CA HIS A 739 0.02 -13.47 29.43
C HIS A 739 -0.39 -13.42 27.95
N PHE A 740 0.44 -12.78 27.12
CA PHE A 740 0.26 -12.80 25.68
C PHE A 740 0.79 -14.11 25.09
N SER A 741 -0.08 -14.82 24.37
CA SER A 741 0.30 -15.97 23.54
C SER A 741 0.37 -15.52 22.09
N GLU A 742 1.59 -15.37 21.58
CA GLU A 742 1.84 -14.94 20.19
C GLU A 742 1.29 -15.95 19.16
N GLN A 743 1.42 -17.25 19.43
CA GLN A 743 0.94 -18.30 18.53
C GLN A 743 -0.59 -18.31 18.38
N HIS A 744 -1.31 -17.93 19.43
CA HIS A 744 -2.77 -17.92 19.44
C HIS A 744 -3.35 -16.51 19.27
N MET A 745 -2.52 -15.47 19.33
CA MET A 745 -2.92 -14.06 19.32
C MET A 745 -3.99 -13.74 20.39
N VAL A 746 -3.76 -14.23 21.61
CA VAL A 746 -4.68 -14.05 22.75
C VAL A 746 -3.95 -13.57 24.00
N LEU A 747 -4.66 -12.86 24.88
CA LEU A 747 -4.24 -12.59 26.25
C LEU A 747 -4.99 -13.53 27.20
N ILE A 748 -4.25 -14.21 28.09
CA ILE A 748 -4.80 -15.18 29.05
C ILE A 748 -4.48 -14.70 30.47
N GLY A 749 -5.52 -14.46 31.26
CA GLY A 749 -5.41 -14.10 32.66
C GLY A 749 -4.92 -15.27 33.52
N GLU A 750 -3.92 -15.04 34.36
CA GLU A 750 -3.28 -16.06 35.20
C GLU A 750 -4.23 -16.60 36.29
N ARG A 751 -5.01 -15.71 36.93
CA ARG A 751 -5.88 -16.06 38.07
C ARG A 751 -7.31 -16.34 37.67
N THR A 752 -7.85 -15.54 36.75
CA THR A 752 -9.24 -15.58 36.31
C THR A 752 -9.43 -16.55 35.14
N SER A 753 -8.36 -16.91 34.44
CA SER A 753 -8.39 -17.64 33.17
C SER A 753 -9.24 -16.94 32.09
N LYS A 754 -9.51 -15.63 32.24
CA LYS A 754 -10.15 -14.83 31.19
C LYS A 754 -9.27 -14.82 29.96
N VAL A 755 -9.89 -14.97 28.79
CA VAL A 755 -9.18 -14.94 27.51
C VAL A 755 -9.75 -13.82 26.67
N TYR A 756 -8.88 -12.92 26.23
CA TYR A 756 -9.18 -11.91 25.22
C TYR A 756 -8.56 -12.32 23.89
N ARG A 757 -9.36 -12.33 22.84
CA ARG A 757 -8.96 -12.68 21.47
C ARG A 757 -9.59 -11.70 20.51
N ILE A 758 -8.99 -11.63 19.32
CA ILE A 758 -9.57 -10.93 18.18
C ILE A 758 -10.99 -11.48 17.94
N GLY A 759 -11.92 -10.61 17.57
CA GLY A 759 -13.32 -10.94 17.30
C GLY A 759 -14.22 -11.01 18.55
N ASP A 760 -13.68 -10.89 19.76
CA ASP A 760 -14.52 -10.78 20.97
C ASP A 760 -15.18 -9.41 21.07
N GLU A 761 -16.47 -9.42 21.38
CA GLU A 761 -17.23 -8.20 21.69
C GLU A 761 -16.94 -7.78 23.13
N VAL A 762 -16.60 -6.50 23.29
CA VAL A 762 -16.28 -5.89 24.57
C VAL A 762 -17.03 -4.58 24.72
N LYS A 763 -17.33 -4.21 25.98
CA LYS A 763 -17.84 -2.89 26.29
C LYS A 763 -16.69 -2.02 26.77
N ILE A 764 -16.48 -0.91 26.11
CA ILE A 764 -15.41 0.03 26.41
C ILE A 764 -15.98 1.37 26.85
N ARG A 765 -15.16 2.16 27.53
CA ARG A 765 -15.38 3.60 27.72
C ARG A 765 -14.21 4.34 27.09
N VAL A 766 -14.48 5.48 26.46
CA VAL A 766 -13.44 6.34 25.91
C VAL A 766 -12.71 7.01 27.08
N ALA A 767 -11.47 6.60 27.34
CA ALA A 767 -10.71 7.10 28.48
C ALA A 767 -10.02 8.42 28.16
N ARG A 768 -9.40 8.51 26.97
CA ARG A 768 -8.65 9.69 26.52
C ARG A 768 -8.51 9.71 25.00
N VAL A 769 -8.53 10.89 24.43
CA VAL A 769 -8.13 11.14 23.03
C VAL A 769 -6.90 12.05 23.03
N ASN A 770 -5.89 11.70 22.25
CA ASN A 770 -4.69 12.51 22.07
C ASN A 770 -4.59 12.97 20.61
N MET A 771 -4.81 14.27 20.39
CA MET A 771 -4.73 14.91 19.07
C MET A 771 -3.30 15.08 18.56
N ASP A 772 -2.27 15.04 19.43
CA ASP A 772 -0.87 15.19 19.00
C ASP A 772 -0.25 13.86 18.55
N ASP A 773 -0.79 12.73 19.02
CA ASP A 773 -0.34 11.38 18.66
C ASP A 773 -1.35 10.66 17.75
N HIS A 774 -2.50 11.28 17.48
CA HIS A 774 -3.65 10.66 16.80
C HIS A 774 -4.06 9.32 17.45
N THR A 775 -4.06 9.23 18.79
CA THR A 775 -4.40 8.00 19.51
C THR A 775 -5.66 8.15 20.36
N ILE A 776 -6.42 7.06 20.43
CA ILE A 776 -7.61 6.93 21.28
C ILE A 776 -7.33 5.81 22.28
N ASP A 777 -7.36 6.15 23.57
CA ASP A 777 -7.24 5.19 24.66
C ASP A 777 -8.64 4.81 25.16
N PHE A 778 -8.87 3.51 25.30
CA PHE A 778 -10.09 2.95 25.86
C PHE A 778 -9.82 2.31 27.22
N GLU A 779 -10.85 2.24 28.05
CA GLU A 779 -10.87 1.40 29.26
C GLU A 779 -11.94 0.32 29.15
N MET A 780 -11.67 -0.84 29.73
CA MET A 780 -12.60 -1.97 29.76
C MET A 780 -13.67 -1.72 30.83
N VAL A 781 -14.96 -1.69 30.46
CA VAL A 781 -16.06 -1.50 31.41
C VAL A 781 -16.61 -2.83 31.90
N ASP A 782 -16.92 -3.72 30.96
CA ASP A 782 -17.42 -5.05 31.27
C ASP A 782 -17.16 -6.01 30.11
N THR A 783 -17.03 -7.29 30.44
CA THR A 783 -16.82 -8.36 29.46
C THR A 783 -18.05 -9.24 29.39
N LYS A 784 -18.64 -9.40 28.21
CA LYS A 784 -19.52 -10.56 27.96
C LYS A 784 -18.61 -11.74 27.57
N PRO A 785 -18.31 -12.71 28.47
CA PRO A 785 -17.49 -13.85 28.11
C PRO A 785 -18.19 -14.70 27.05
N ARG A 786 -17.49 -15.05 25.97
CA ARG A 786 -17.91 -16.13 25.06
C ARG A 786 -17.89 -17.47 25.83
N SER A 787 -18.95 -18.27 25.69
CA SER A 787 -18.97 -19.63 26.24
C SER A 787 -17.96 -20.54 25.53
N GLY A 788 -17.07 -21.15 26.33
CA GLY A 788 -16.31 -22.38 26.08
C GLY A 788 -15.61 -22.56 24.72
N TYR A 789 -14.34 -22.16 24.63
CA TYR A 789 -13.41 -22.66 23.60
C TYR A 789 -12.97 -24.09 23.94
N LYS A 790 -13.16 -25.06 23.02
CA LYS A 790 -12.77 -26.47 23.23
C LYS A 790 -11.30 -26.79 22.91
N GLY A 791 -10.47 -25.82 22.53
CA GLY A 791 -9.15 -26.10 21.92
C GLY A 791 -7.88 -25.81 22.74
N VAL A 792 -7.91 -25.09 23.88
CA VAL A 792 -6.68 -24.79 24.65
C VAL A 792 -6.48 -25.69 25.87
N ALA A 793 -7.50 -26.46 26.29
CA ALA A 793 -7.44 -27.26 27.52
C ALA A 793 -6.42 -28.41 27.50
N ASP A 794 -5.72 -28.66 26.39
CA ASP A 794 -4.71 -29.73 26.26
C ASP A 794 -3.27 -29.21 26.04
N ALA A 795 -3.07 -27.88 25.98
CA ALA A 795 -1.72 -27.30 25.97
C ALA A 795 -1.24 -27.17 27.42
N GLY A 796 -0.62 -28.23 27.94
CA GLY A 796 -0.24 -28.41 29.35
C GLY A 796 0.62 -27.30 29.97
N PHE A 797 -0.01 -26.20 30.38
CA PHE A 797 0.52 -25.26 31.36
C PHE A 797 0.21 -25.76 32.78
N GLY A 798 0.81 -26.90 33.13
CA GLY A 798 0.84 -27.40 34.50
C GLY A 798 1.89 -26.64 35.31
N GLY A 799 1.44 -25.67 36.12
CA GLY A 799 2.29 -24.94 37.06
C GLY A 799 3.07 -25.87 37.97
N ALA A 800 4.40 -25.77 37.91
CA ALA A 800 5.32 -26.46 38.80
C ALA A 800 5.14 -25.94 40.23
N ARG A 801 4.36 -26.67 41.06
CA ARG A 801 4.35 -26.47 42.51
C ARG A 801 5.70 -26.89 43.09
N SER A 802 6.41 -25.91 43.63
CA SER A 802 7.66 -26.04 44.38
C SER A 802 7.53 -27.05 45.53
N LYS A 803 8.43 -28.04 45.55
CA LYS A 803 8.69 -28.86 46.72
C LYS A 803 9.35 -28.00 47.81
N SER A 804 8.64 -27.73 48.89
CA SER A 804 9.24 -27.47 50.19
C SER A 804 8.72 -28.50 51.19
N GLY A 805 9.63 -29.35 51.64
CA GLY A 805 9.31 -30.44 52.56
C GLY A 805 8.92 -29.94 53.94
N ARG A 806 7.97 -30.65 54.55
CA ARG A 806 7.94 -30.84 56.00
C ARG A 806 7.27 -32.18 56.28
N GLY A 807 8.05 -33.10 56.84
CA GLY A 807 7.58 -34.42 57.22
C GLY A 807 6.67 -34.39 58.44
N GLY A 808 5.98 -35.51 58.67
CA GLY A 808 5.46 -35.83 59.99
C GLY A 808 4.17 -36.63 60.00
N TYR A 809 4.33 -37.96 60.09
CA TYR A 809 3.49 -38.93 60.80
C TYR A 809 2.04 -39.20 60.37
N GLY A 810 1.76 -40.50 60.14
CA GLY A 810 0.51 -41.11 60.60
C GLY A 810 -0.13 -42.16 59.69
N ARG A 811 0.19 -43.43 59.94
CA ARG A 811 -0.63 -44.67 59.83
C ARG A 811 -1.98 -44.59 59.08
N ALA A 812 -2.23 -45.38 58.04
CA ALA A 812 -2.44 -46.84 57.96
C ALA A 812 -3.93 -47.28 58.09
N GLY A 813 -4.32 -48.23 57.22
CA GLY A 813 -5.62 -48.96 57.21
C GLY A 813 -6.33 -48.78 55.86
N ARG A 814 -6.07 -49.54 54.79
CA ARG A 814 -6.14 -50.99 54.54
C ARG A 814 -7.57 -51.55 54.46
N GLU A 815 -7.85 -52.15 53.31
CA GLU A 815 -8.83 -53.21 53.00
C GLU A 815 -10.32 -52.83 53.07
N GLY A 816 -11.19 -53.27 52.16
CA GLY A 816 -11.05 -54.24 51.07
C GLY A 816 -12.43 -54.65 50.54
N ALA A 817 -12.40 -55.47 49.48
CA ALA A 817 -13.46 -56.32 48.94
C ALA A 817 -14.68 -55.62 48.30
N GLY A 818 -15.13 -55.93 47.08
CA GLY A 818 -14.75 -56.98 46.13
C GLY A 818 -15.99 -57.74 45.65
N ARG A 819 -16.15 -57.82 44.31
CA ARG A 819 -16.85 -58.87 43.54
C ARG A 819 -18.38 -59.01 43.80
N SER A 820 -19.25 -59.36 42.86
CA SER A 820 -19.10 -60.02 41.54
C SER A 820 -20.46 -60.07 40.83
N GLY A 821 -20.41 -59.92 39.50
CA GLY A 821 -21.05 -60.83 38.55
C GLY A 821 -22.36 -60.37 37.89
N ALA A 822 -22.76 -60.85 36.71
CA ALA A 822 -22.13 -61.38 35.49
C ALA A 822 -23.31 -61.88 34.60
N GLY A 823 -23.23 -61.66 33.29
CA GLY A 823 -24.12 -62.28 32.27
C GLY A 823 -24.34 -61.35 31.07
N ALA A 824 -23.63 -61.50 29.94
CA ALA A 824 -23.83 -62.47 28.82
C ALA A 824 -25.05 -62.08 27.93
N ALA A 825 -25.06 -62.10 26.59
CA ALA A 825 -24.22 -62.54 25.46
C ALA A 825 -24.69 -61.76 24.19
N VAL A 826 -24.08 -61.72 22.99
CA VAL A 826 -23.77 -62.78 21.99
C VAL A 826 -22.98 -62.13 20.82
N GLY A 827 -22.00 -62.82 20.21
CA GLY A 827 -21.50 -62.48 18.85
C GLY A 827 -20.12 -63.06 18.44
N ARG A 828 -20.12 -64.21 17.74
CA ARG A 828 -19.03 -65.03 17.14
C ARG A 828 -18.19 -64.29 16.03
N ARG A 829 -17.03 -64.72 15.47
CA ARG A 829 -16.24 -65.99 15.39
C ARG A 829 -14.86 -65.74 14.69
N GLY A 830 -13.81 -66.47 15.13
CA GLY A 830 -12.77 -67.19 14.35
C GLY A 830 -11.73 -66.42 13.50
N ALA A 831 -10.56 -66.96 13.12
CA ALA A 831 -9.69 -68.04 13.59
C ALA A 831 -8.39 -68.00 12.73
N ALA A 832 -7.26 -68.41 13.33
CA ALA A 832 -6.11 -69.13 12.74
C ALA A 832 -5.05 -68.46 11.84
N GLY A 833 -3.78 -68.73 12.22
CA GLY A 833 -2.60 -68.94 11.36
C GLY A 833 -1.85 -67.67 10.96
N GLY A 834 -0.54 -67.48 11.17
CA GLY A 834 0.54 -68.44 11.31
C GLY A 834 1.60 -68.17 10.23
N ARG A 835 2.86 -68.08 10.68
CA ARG A 835 4.15 -68.16 9.95
C ARG A 835 4.93 -66.87 9.67
N ALA A 836 6.06 -66.85 10.35
CA ALA A 836 7.28 -66.11 10.10
C ALA A 836 8.11 -66.69 8.94
N ALA A 837 9.02 -65.88 8.39
CA ALA A 837 10.40 -66.19 7.98
C ALA A 837 10.92 -65.01 7.13
N GLY A 838 12.14 -64.46 7.29
CA GLY A 838 13.25 -64.81 8.15
C GLY A 838 14.33 -63.71 8.09
N ALA A 839 15.20 -63.71 9.11
CA ALA A 839 16.55 -63.13 9.04
C ALA A 839 17.47 -64.07 8.23
N PRO A 840 18.69 -63.67 7.79
CA PRO A 840 19.86 -63.47 8.68
C PRO A 840 20.68 -62.19 8.30
N ALA A 841 21.38 -61.50 9.19
CA ALA A 841 22.66 -61.83 9.84
C ALA A 841 23.82 -62.17 8.87
N GLY A 842 24.93 -61.41 8.98
CA GLY A 842 26.26 -62.02 8.93
C GLY A 842 27.31 -61.39 8.01
N ALA A 843 28.42 -60.97 8.64
CA ALA A 843 29.79 -60.90 8.13
C ALA A 843 30.09 -59.80 7.07
N GLY A 844 31.18 -59.04 7.15
CA GLY A 844 32.44 -59.28 7.84
C GLY A 844 33.57 -59.22 6.81
N GLY A 845 34.55 -58.36 7.06
CA GLY A 845 35.93 -58.68 6.68
C GLY A 845 36.62 -57.76 5.66
N ARG A 846 37.74 -57.21 6.16
CA ARG A 846 39.07 -57.17 5.53
C ARG A 846 39.18 -56.24 4.32
N GLY A 847 39.88 -55.11 4.45
CA GLY A 847 41.34 -55.05 4.48
C GLY A 847 41.74 -54.06 3.37
N ALA A 848 42.91 -53.43 3.34
CA ALA A 848 44.11 -53.48 4.13
C ALA A 848 44.95 -52.25 3.70
N LYS A 849 45.80 -51.75 4.63
CA LYS A 849 47.21 -51.30 4.42
C LYS A 849 47.49 -50.21 3.35
N ARG A 850 48.36 -49.22 3.54
CA ARG A 850 49.46 -49.00 4.52
C ARG A 850 50.11 -47.63 4.25
N LYS A 851 50.66 -47.06 5.34
CA LYS A 851 51.93 -46.27 5.49
C LYS A 851 52.00 -44.88 4.84
N GLY A 852 52.57 -43.84 5.47
CA GLY A 852 53.33 -43.64 6.72
C GLY A 852 53.80 -42.16 6.74
N GLY A 853 54.35 -41.52 7.78
CA GLY A 853 54.82 -41.86 9.13
C GLY A 853 54.65 -40.65 10.09
N ALA A 854 54.63 -40.85 11.41
CA ALA A 854 55.74 -40.69 12.38
C ALA A 854 56.13 -39.20 12.64
N ALA A 855 56.29 -38.67 13.86
CA ALA A 855 56.46 -39.17 15.24
C ALA A 855 55.99 -38.07 16.25
N GLY A 856 55.48 -38.36 17.45
CA GLY A 856 56.21 -38.55 18.73
C GLY A 856 56.07 -37.28 19.61
N SER A 857 55.26 -37.22 20.69
CA SER A 857 55.34 -37.83 22.04
C SER A 857 55.85 -36.85 23.13
N ALA A 858 55.07 -36.78 24.22
CA ALA A 858 55.45 -36.55 25.63
C ALA A 858 55.78 -35.13 26.17
N ALA A 859 54.89 -34.68 27.05
CA ALA A 859 55.08 -34.32 28.48
C ALA A 859 56.12 -33.29 28.97
N ALA A 860 55.67 -32.55 30.00
CA ALA A 860 56.38 -31.94 31.13
C ALA A 860 56.66 -30.42 31.12
N GLN A 861 56.07 -29.76 32.13
CA GLN A 861 56.48 -28.50 32.80
C GLN A 861 57.96 -28.55 33.27
N PRO A 862 58.67 -27.43 33.60
CA PRO A 862 58.23 -26.44 34.61
C PRO A 862 58.78 -24.97 34.59
N GLN A 863 58.24 -24.19 35.55
CA GLN A 863 58.73 -22.95 36.24
C GLN A 863 58.84 -21.63 35.44
N ARG A 864 58.14 -20.52 35.77
CA ARG A 864 58.01 -19.66 36.99
C ARG A 864 59.07 -18.55 37.10
N GLU A 865 58.59 -17.30 37.09
CA GLU A 865 58.92 -16.13 37.94
C GLU A 865 57.93 -15.01 37.54
N GLY A 866 57.30 -14.17 38.37
CA GLY A 866 57.26 -13.97 39.81
C GLY A 866 56.79 -12.54 40.14
N ARG A 867 55.88 -12.41 41.13
CA ARG A 867 55.47 -11.24 41.95
C ARG A 867 54.21 -10.42 41.55
N GLY A 868 53.16 -10.54 42.39
CA GLY A 868 52.01 -9.62 42.52
C GLY A 868 52.27 -8.48 43.52
N PRO A 869 51.32 -8.01 44.36
CA PRO A 869 49.87 -8.32 44.45
C PRO A 869 48.93 -7.10 44.69
N GLY A 870 47.60 -7.32 44.63
CA GLY A 870 46.71 -6.94 45.75
C GLY A 870 45.76 -5.72 45.68
N ARG A 871 44.46 -6.05 45.82
CA ARG A 871 43.38 -5.41 46.63
C ARG A 871 42.61 -4.17 46.11
N ALA A 872 41.34 -4.44 45.78
CA ALA A 872 40.09 -4.02 46.46
C ALA A 872 39.96 -2.60 47.06
N GLY A 873 38.80 -1.96 46.81
CA GLY A 873 38.18 -1.06 47.81
C GLY A 873 37.33 0.09 47.26
N ALA A 874 36.02 -0.12 47.32
CA ALA A 874 34.92 0.84 47.58
C ALA A 874 35.20 2.37 47.67
N GLY A 875 34.32 3.12 46.98
CA GLY A 875 33.40 4.06 47.61
C GLY A 875 33.86 5.49 47.91
N GLY A 876 32.98 6.46 47.61
CA GLY A 876 32.84 7.66 48.44
C GLY A 876 33.04 9.02 47.76
N ARG A 877 31.91 9.64 47.40
CA ARG A 877 31.46 11.02 47.70
C ARG A 877 32.46 12.19 47.80
N GLY A 878 31.97 13.33 47.27
CA GLY A 878 32.29 14.70 47.70
C GLY A 878 33.03 15.46 46.60
N GLY A 879 32.53 16.56 46.04
CA GLY A 879 31.67 17.59 46.59
C GLY A 879 32.47 18.88 46.72
N ASN A 880 32.06 19.90 45.96
CA ASN A 880 32.35 21.33 46.12
C ASN A 880 33.82 21.80 46.26
N ASP A 881 34.25 22.75 45.42
CA ASP A 881 34.13 24.14 45.85
C ASP A 881 34.40 25.16 44.75
N GLN A 882 33.72 26.28 44.95
CA GLN A 882 33.66 27.49 44.16
C GLN A 882 34.92 28.37 44.28
N ARG A 883 34.86 29.45 43.48
CA ARG A 883 35.57 30.74 43.56
C ARG A 883 36.86 30.77 42.74
N GLY A 884 37.11 31.78 41.92
CA GLY A 884 36.45 33.06 41.73
C GLY A 884 37.48 34.07 41.22
N GLY A 885 36.99 35.19 40.66
CA GLY A 885 37.76 36.41 40.39
C GLY A 885 38.47 36.42 39.04
N GLN A 886 38.05 37.25 38.07
CA GLN A 886 38.36 38.68 37.94
C GLN A 886 39.87 38.93 37.73
N THR A 887 40.39 39.73 36.81
CA THR A 887 39.88 40.80 35.93
C THR A 887 41.07 41.30 35.08
N ALA A 888 40.76 42.04 34.01
CA ALA A 888 41.60 43.05 33.32
C ALA A 888 42.78 42.52 32.47
N GLY A 889 43.10 43.07 31.30
CA GLY A 889 42.63 44.27 30.62
C GLY A 889 43.79 44.86 29.79
N GLY A 890 43.48 45.34 28.57
CA GLY A 890 44.32 46.22 27.74
C GLY A 890 45.39 45.54 26.90
N GLU A 891 45.85 46.07 25.76
CA GLU A 891 45.46 47.21 24.92
C GLU A 891 46.30 47.13 23.63
N ALA A 892 46.02 48.01 22.66
CA ALA A 892 46.34 47.94 21.24
C ALA A 892 47.80 48.18 20.78
N LYS A 893 48.10 47.70 19.55
CA LYS A 893 48.88 48.27 18.41
C LYS A 893 49.34 47.11 17.51
N GLY A 894 49.37 47.10 16.18
CA GLY A 894 49.14 48.07 15.12
C GLY A 894 49.98 47.68 13.88
N ARG A 895 49.31 47.54 12.72
CA ARG A 895 49.78 47.64 11.31
C ARG A 895 50.50 46.48 10.55
N ARG A 896 49.78 46.12 9.46
CA ARG A 896 50.15 45.97 8.02
C ARG A 896 50.72 44.64 7.50
N GLY A 897 49.90 44.02 6.65
CA GLY A 897 50.27 43.10 5.57
C GLY A 897 49.03 42.79 4.73
N GLU A 898 48.96 43.30 3.50
CA GLU A 898 47.86 43.16 2.55
C GLU A 898 47.82 41.73 1.97
N GLY A 899 46.60 41.19 1.80
CA GLY A 899 46.34 39.95 1.06
C GLY A 899 45.01 40.07 0.31
N VAL A 900 45.10 40.08 -1.02
CA VAL A 900 43.98 40.15 -1.96
C VAL A 900 43.17 38.84 -1.88
N ARG A 901 41.84 38.93 -1.77
CA ARG A 901 40.92 37.78 -1.80
C ARG A 901 40.69 37.33 -3.25
N THR A 902 40.97 36.06 -3.53
CA THR A 902 40.53 35.32 -4.72
C THR A 902 39.25 34.55 -4.40
N ASP A 903 38.45 34.23 -5.42
CA ASP A 903 37.38 33.24 -5.28
C ASP A 903 37.93 31.80 -5.30
N MET A 904 37.02 30.83 -5.20
CA MET A 904 37.31 29.39 -5.10
C MET A 904 37.97 28.80 -6.36
N TRP A 905 38.19 29.61 -7.41
CA TRP A 905 38.88 29.23 -8.64
C TRP A 905 40.02 30.20 -9.05
N GLY A 906 40.44 31.11 -8.16
CA GLY A 906 41.67 31.88 -8.34
C GLY A 906 41.59 33.07 -9.30
N LEU A 907 40.40 33.63 -9.57
CA LEU A 907 40.23 34.81 -10.43
C LEU A 907 39.82 36.07 -9.62
N PRO A 908 40.22 37.29 -10.05
CA PRO A 908 39.89 38.53 -9.37
C PRO A 908 38.47 39.02 -9.72
N VAL A 909 37.58 39.10 -8.73
CA VAL A 909 36.18 39.57 -8.89
C VAL A 909 36.10 41.10 -8.85
N ARG A 910 35.50 41.71 -9.88
CA ARG A 910 35.16 43.15 -9.96
C ARG A 910 33.81 43.44 -9.28
N GLN A 911 33.75 44.52 -8.51
CA GLN A 911 32.53 45.08 -7.90
C GLN A 911 31.83 46.13 -8.80
N SER A 912 30.50 46.08 -8.85
CA SER A 912 29.58 47.23 -8.99
C SER A 912 28.20 46.78 -8.45
N ARG A 913 27.65 47.26 -7.32
CA ARG A 913 26.90 48.52 -7.07
C ARG A 913 25.89 48.81 -8.22
N SER A 914 24.60 49.01 -8.01
CA SER A 914 23.87 49.68 -6.90
C SER A 914 22.34 49.66 -7.10
N GLY A 915 21.59 49.82 -5.98
CA GLY A 915 20.25 50.43 -5.90
C GLY A 915 19.09 49.41 -5.91
N GLY A 916 18.17 49.33 -4.92
CA GLY A 916 17.72 50.29 -3.91
C GLY A 916 16.32 50.78 -4.26
N GLY A 917 15.29 50.38 -3.51
CA GLY A 917 13.94 50.97 -3.61
C GLY A 917 12.82 50.08 -3.09
N SER A 918 12.46 50.27 -1.82
CA SER A 918 11.17 49.88 -1.22
C SER A 918 10.04 50.73 -1.79
N TRP A 919 8.83 50.20 -2.02
CA TRP A 919 7.59 50.97 -1.87
C TRP A 919 6.42 50.05 -1.44
N SER A 920 5.63 50.63 -0.55
CA SER A 920 4.49 50.11 0.22
C SER A 920 3.16 50.23 -0.52
N SER A 921 2.18 49.50 0.04
CA SER A 921 0.72 49.50 -0.15
C SER A 921 0.05 50.82 -0.59
N ALA A 922 -0.99 50.72 -1.43
CA ALA A 922 -2.41 50.91 -1.06
C ALA A 922 -3.32 51.11 -2.29
N ASP A 923 -4.47 50.42 -2.24
CA ASP A 923 -5.84 50.83 -2.58
C ASP A 923 -6.30 51.28 -3.98
N GLU A 924 -7.54 50.81 -4.26
CA GLU A 924 -8.57 51.26 -5.22
C GLU A 924 -8.24 51.10 -6.72
N GLY A 925 -9.14 50.68 -7.63
CA GLY A 925 -10.58 50.47 -7.61
C GLY A 925 -11.07 50.59 -9.07
N HIS A 926 -12.01 49.71 -9.44
CA HIS A 926 -13.00 49.81 -10.52
C HIS A 926 -12.66 49.96 -12.02
N GLU A 927 -13.40 49.12 -12.78
CA GLU A 927 -14.06 49.34 -14.08
C GLU A 927 -13.27 49.23 -15.40
N GLY A 928 -13.68 48.23 -16.20
CA GLY A 928 -14.36 48.53 -17.47
C GLY A 928 -13.55 48.40 -18.77
N GLY A 929 -13.85 47.34 -19.52
CA GLY A 929 -14.33 47.49 -20.91
C GLY A 929 -13.34 47.65 -22.07
N ASN A 930 -13.27 46.56 -22.85
CA ASN A 930 -13.51 46.51 -24.30
C ASN A 930 -12.37 46.78 -25.32
N ALA A 931 -12.13 45.72 -26.11
CA ALA A 931 -11.93 45.64 -27.56
C ALA A 931 -10.88 46.50 -28.31
N GLY A 932 -9.98 45.77 -28.99
CA GLY A 932 -9.85 45.85 -30.45
C GLY A 932 -8.67 46.65 -31.02
N GLY A 933 -7.99 46.07 -32.02
CA GLY A 933 -7.31 46.86 -33.06
C GLY A 933 -5.92 46.39 -33.46
N GLU A 934 -5.82 45.88 -34.69
CA GLU A 934 -4.67 45.33 -35.39
C GLU A 934 -3.56 46.35 -35.77
N GLY A 935 -2.29 45.94 -35.57
CA GLY A 935 -1.12 46.05 -36.47
C GLY A 935 -0.58 47.44 -36.94
N PRO A 936 0.51 47.48 -37.75
CA PRO A 936 1.69 46.59 -37.80
C PRO A 936 3.04 47.37 -37.97
N ASN A 937 4.17 46.61 -37.96
CA ASN A 937 5.26 46.61 -38.96
C ASN A 937 6.73 46.82 -38.47
N ARG A 938 7.60 45.92 -38.99
CA ARG A 938 9.07 45.97 -39.22
C ARG A 938 10.00 45.80 -37.99
N GLU A 939 11.08 45.01 -38.01
CA GLU A 939 11.92 44.51 -39.11
C GLU A 939 12.76 43.27 -38.68
N ASN A 940 12.88 42.30 -39.58
CA ASN A 940 13.86 41.19 -39.63
C ASN A 940 15.22 41.74 -40.12
N PRO A 941 16.40 41.08 -39.96
CA PRO A 941 16.74 39.86 -40.73
C PRO A 941 17.87 38.91 -40.19
N TRP A 942 17.81 37.61 -40.53
CA TRP A 942 18.76 36.86 -41.40
C TRP A 942 18.77 35.33 -41.17
N TYR A 943 18.88 34.63 -42.29
CA TYR A 943 18.59 33.23 -42.62
C TYR A 943 19.84 32.34 -42.67
N SER A 944 19.68 31.00 -42.65
CA SER A 944 19.93 30.17 -43.86
C SER A 944 19.69 28.66 -43.69
N VAL A 945 19.03 28.11 -44.72
CA VAL A 945 18.85 26.69 -45.10
C VAL A 945 19.25 26.61 -46.58
N PRO A 946 19.66 25.44 -47.13
CA PRO A 946 19.50 25.18 -48.55
C PRO A 946 18.56 23.99 -48.86
N ALA A 947 17.71 24.22 -49.86
CA ALA A 947 16.88 23.26 -50.61
C ALA A 947 17.71 22.68 -51.81
N ARG A 948 17.30 21.80 -52.75
CA ARG A 948 16.02 21.36 -53.34
C ARG A 948 16.34 20.38 -54.51
N SER A 949 15.43 19.49 -54.91
CA SER A 949 14.96 19.22 -56.31
C SER A 949 14.26 17.84 -56.35
N ALA A 950 12.96 17.62 -56.67
CA ALA A 950 12.07 18.01 -57.77
C ALA A 950 12.15 17.14 -59.05
N ARG A 951 11.18 16.25 -59.31
CA ARG A 951 10.15 16.35 -60.39
C ARG A 951 9.42 15.03 -60.78
N LYS A 952 8.09 15.18 -60.92
CA LYS A 952 7.12 14.73 -61.97
C LYS A 952 6.67 13.24 -62.12
N LYS A 953 5.34 13.07 -61.89
CA LYS A 953 4.24 12.48 -62.71
C LYS A 953 4.52 11.23 -63.59
N THR A 954 3.70 10.17 -63.45
CA THR A 954 2.56 9.78 -64.35
C THR A 954 1.90 8.42 -63.97
N SER A 955 0.57 8.41 -63.98
CA SER A 955 -0.45 7.39 -64.38
C SER A 955 -0.21 5.87 -64.43
N ASP A 956 -1.27 5.19 -63.97
CA ASP A 956 -2.00 4.01 -64.50
C ASP A 956 -1.59 2.54 -64.28
N SER A 957 -2.63 1.83 -63.82
CA SER A 957 -3.05 0.42 -63.90
C SER A 957 -2.29 -0.60 -64.76
N GLY A 958 -2.28 -1.87 -64.30
CA GLY A 958 -2.44 -3.03 -65.19
C GLY A 958 -1.55 -4.27 -64.96
N ILE A 959 -2.05 -5.18 -64.13
CA ILE A 959 -2.28 -6.63 -64.37
C ILE A 959 -1.51 -7.35 -65.52
N PHE A 960 -0.92 -8.51 -65.16
CA PHE A 960 -0.61 -9.77 -65.90
C PHE A 960 0.77 -10.04 -66.58
N ASN A 961 1.45 -11.03 -65.97
CA ASN A 961 2.01 -12.29 -66.50
C ASN A 961 3.08 -12.36 -67.61
N GLY A 962 4.05 -13.26 -67.35
CA GLY A 962 4.62 -14.19 -68.34
C GLY A 962 6.12 -14.00 -68.57
N GLU A 963 6.99 -14.69 -67.83
CA GLU A 963 7.65 -15.95 -68.21
C GLU A 963 9.00 -15.77 -68.92
N GLY A 964 10.02 -16.56 -68.53
CA GLY A 964 11.09 -16.89 -69.49
C GLY A 964 12.51 -17.23 -69.02
N GLY A 965 12.69 -18.25 -68.16
CA GLY A 965 13.81 -19.21 -68.26
C GLY A 965 15.18 -18.85 -67.65
N SER A 966 16.05 -19.78 -67.26
CA SER A 966 16.00 -21.25 -67.25
C SER A 966 17.20 -21.85 -66.47
N ARG A 967 17.02 -23.08 -65.96
CA ARG A 967 18.01 -24.19 -65.77
C ARG A 967 19.00 -24.03 -64.62
N ARG A 968 19.37 -25.05 -63.81
CA ARG A 968 19.30 -26.55 -63.77
C ARG A 968 19.78 -26.91 -62.33
N GLY A 969 19.49 -28.02 -61.66
CA GLY A 969 18.80 -29.28 -61.90
C GLY A 969 18.66 -29.99 -60.54
N GLY A 970 17.54 -30.64 -60.25
CA GLY A 970 17.39 -32.11 -60.29
C GLY A 970 17.37 -32.63 -58.84
N GLY A 971 16.26 -33.10 -58.26
CA GLY A 971 15.22 -34.02 -58.75
C GLY A 971 15.36 -35.30 -57.92
N GLY A 972 14.36 -36.02 -57.41
CA GLY A 972 12.90 -36.05 -57.42
C GLY A 972 12.54 -37.36 -56.66
N GLY A 973 11.35 -37.66 -56.17
CA GLY A 973 10.08 -36.96 -56.18
C GLY A 973 8.97 -37.81 -55.54
N LYS A 974 7.73 -37.34 -55.76
CA LYS A 974 6.42 -38.03 -55.70
C LYS A 974 5.94 -38.59 -54.35
N LYS A 975 4.97 -37.91 -53.73
CA LYS A 975 3.51 -37.93 -54.03
C LYS A 975 2.66 -37.90 -52.73
N LYS A 976 1.90 -36.80 -52.62
CA LYS A 976 0.46 -36.68 -52.31
C LYS A 976 -0.14 -37.24 -51.00
N LYS A 977 -0.94 -36.32 -50.41
CA LYS A 977 -2.19 -36.45 -49.62
C LYS A 977 -2.04 -36.69 -48.10
N GLY A 978 -2.30 -35.61 -47.36
CA GLY A 978 -3.61 -35.39 -46.72
C GLY A 978 -3.95 -36.19 -45.47
N GLY A 979 -4.04 -35.46 -44.35
CA GLY A 979 -5.14 -35.59 -43.38
C GLY A 979 -4.87 -36.45 -42.14
N ASN A 980 -5.01 -35.79 -40.97
CA ASN A 980 -5.34 -36.34 -39.65
C ASN A 980 -4.29 -37.28 -39.02
N SER A 981 -4.07 -37.36 -37.72
CA SER A 981 -4.69 -36.77 -36.53
C SER A 981 -3.85 -37.24 -35.33
N THR A 982 -4.18 -36.69 -34.16
CA THR A 982 -4.09 -37.36 -32.84
C THR A 982 -2.71 -37.74 -32.28
N ALA A 983 -2.30 -36.93 -31.31
CA ALA A 983 -2.17 -37.29 -29.90
C ALA A 983 -1.40 -38.57 -29.52
N ALA A 984 -0.43 -38.31 -28.63
CA ALA A 984 -0.17 -39.03 -27.38
C ALA A 984 1.17 -39.77 -27.29
N PHE A 985 1.96 -39.24 -26.35
CA PHE A 985 2.65 -39.98 -25.29
C PHE A 985 3.91 -40.80 -25.62
N VAL A 986 5.03 -40.22 -25.16
CA VAL A 986 5.90 -40.76 -24.09
C VAL A 986 7.20 -41.47 -24.46
N ARG A 987 8.27 -40.93 -23.82
CA ARG A 987 9.58 -41.51 -23.45
C ARG A 987 10.45 -41.95 -24.63
N LYS A 988 11.74 -41.63 -24.70
CA LYS A 988 12.75 -41.73 -23.65
C LYS A 988 14.09 -41.22 -24.23
N LYS A 989 14.85 -40.51 -23.38
CA LYS A 989 16.32 -40.57 -23.21
C LYS A 989 17.26 -40.20 -24.38
N ARG A 990 18.15 -39.26 -23.99
CA ARG A 990 19.61 -39.17 -24.23
C ARG A 990 20.00 -38.78 -25.66
N LYS A 991 20.90 -37.82 -25.87
CA LYS A 991 22.04 -37.38 -25.06
C LYS A 991 21.98 -35.90 -24.71
#